data_AF-A0AAU0NUA4-F1
#
_entry.id   AF-A0AAU0NUA4-F1
#
_cell.length_a   1.000
_cell.length_b   1.000
_cell.length_c   1.000
_cell.angle_alpha   90.00
_cell.angle_beta   90.00
_cell.angle_gamma   90.00
#
_symmetry.space_group_name_H-M   'P 1'
#
loop_
_entity.id
_entity.type
_entity.pdbx_description
1 polymer ?
#
loop_
_entity_poly.entity_id
_entity_poly.type
_entity_poly.pdbx_seq_one_letter_code
_entity_poly.pdbx_strand_id
1 'polypeptide(L)'
;MPIVKVNPTDNVYISQYYKTTNFNDSEVLFTGNYNQAQDIYRSLLKFNLDNVIPSGGIIQRAVLKLFVYRKDGADIFKSPQRVSVYINTSDFSEKTVTWSNAPEISFTPHFINIIDDNVNQFISMDITSIVVKWFYNIIDNNGITLIGLENLFDTIIGYRSSKWAIIEQRPAIAIEYSTEGPTGPAGPTGPKGATGAIGATGPKGETGVIGATGPIGPTGAIGSTGPVGATGAIGATGPKGATGVIGATGSKGATGAIGPTGPKGATGVIGATGPIGATGPVGATGVIGATGPAGPTGVIGATGSIGPTGAIGATGPAGPTGVIGATGPAGATGVIGATGPAGPTGAIGPTGPVGSTGPARASFSVNRIYVSNWGSGKLSIIDGNTNTVVSSVIVGNSPMGVSMNSATNGIYVANYTDNNISIIDGNTNTVITSPVAGYTPYAISVNSATNKIYVTNYYRNKVSVIDGKSNSILKSITVGTKPYAISVNPSTNKIYVANYGDNNISIIDGNSNIVMTTISVGTQPRGVCVNPLTNQIYVANWGSYNITVIDGTSNIVITYVPVGIQPRGVAVNSIMNRIYAGNYGGRNVSVISGLSNVVIATIEVGSEPSGIGVNSATNQIYVSNNASSNVSVIDGTSNIVIATIPVGTLPLGVTVNP
;
A
#
# COMPACT_ATOMS: atom_id res chain seq x y z
N MET A 1 5.81 -17.44 -19.33
CA MET A 1 6.48 -16.12 -19.36
C MET A 1 7.93 -16.33 -19.84
N PRO A 2 8.43 -15.63 -20.87
CA PRO A 2 9.85 -15.70 -21.32
C PRO A 2 10.79 -14.63 -20.64
N ILE A 3 12.16 -14.81 -20.55
CA ILE A 3 13.23 -13.89 -20.01
C ILE A 3 14.38 -13.70 -21.04
N VAL A 4 14.78 -12.48 -21.40
CA VAL A 4 15.92 -12.22 -22.32
C VAL A 4 17.16 -11.76 -21.54
N LYS A 5 18.32 -12.37 -21.81
CA LYS A 5 19.62 -11.98 -21.22
C LYS A 5 20.35 -11.04 -22.19
N VAL A 6 20.63 -9.82 -21.75
CA VAL A 6 21.38 -8.80 -22.49
C VAL A 6 22.74 -8.61 -21.82
N ASN A 7 23.82 -8.98 -22.50
CA ASN A 7 25.17 -8.73 -22.01
C ASN A 7 25.60 -7.28 -22.34
N PRO A 8 26.49 -6.66 -21.56
CA PRO A 8 26.97 -5.33 -21.88
C PRO A 8 27.83 -5.37 -23.14
N THR A 9 27.58 -4.42 -24.02
CA THR A 9 28.25 -4.23 -25.30
C THR A 9 29.61 -3.59 -25.14
N ASP A 10 29.70 -2.57 -24.29
CA ASP A 10 30.95 -1.90 -23.97
C ASP A 10 31.21 -2.06 -22.48
N ASN A 11 32.44 -2.41 -22.13
CA ASN A 11 32.84 -2.53 -20.73
C ASN A 11 34.27 -2.03 -20.53
N VAL A 12 34.43 -1.18 -19.53
CA VAL A 12 35.70 -0.52 -19.23
C VAL A 12 35.70 -0.15 -17.76
N TYR A 13 36.87 -0.16 -17.14
CA TYR A 13 37.03 0.52 -15.87
C TYR A 13 38.10 1.60 -15.92
N ILE A 14 37.97 2.52 -14.99
CA ILE A 14 38.80 3.72 -14.83
C ILE A 14 39.06 3.93 -13.34
N SER A 15 40.19 4.54 -13.00
CA SER A 15 40.68 4.72 -11.63
C SER A 15 40.83 6.20 -11.30
N GLN A 16 40.44 6.58 -10.08
CA GLN A 16 40.62 7.95 -9.59
C GLN A 16 42.08 8.30 -9.43
N TYR A 17 42.92 7.33 -9.08
CA TYR A 17 44.36 7.49 -9.00
C TYR A 17 44.98 7.61 -10.39
N TYR A 18 44.66 6.69 -11.31
CA TYR A 18 45.16 6.67 -12.69
C TYR A 18 44.21 7.41 -13.65
N LYS A 19 44.08 8.72 -13.46
CA LYS A 19 42.99 9.51 -14.06
C LYS A 19 42.91 9.50 -15.58
N THR A 20 44.04 9.30 -16.25
CA THR A 20 44.16 9.33 -17.72
C THR A 20 44.25 7.93 -18.33
N THR A 21 44.17 6.88 -17.52
CA THR A 21 44.30 5.50 -17.99
C THR A 21 42.92 4.90 -18.25
N ASN A 22 42.78 4.30 -19.42
CA ASN A 22 41.66 3.45 -19.79
C ASN A 22 42.11 1.99 -19.65
N PHE A 23 41.36 1.18 -18.90
CA PHE A 23 41.71 -0.21 -18.63
C PHE A 23 40.82 -1.22 -19.37
N ASN A 24 40.31 -0.86 -20.56
CA ASN A 24 39.43 -1.69 -21.40
C ASN A 24 40.00 -3.07 -21.79
N ASP A 25 41.32 -3.27 -21.70
CA ASP A 25 41.97 -4.56 -21.96
C ASP A 25 42.09 -5.47 -20.73
N SER A 26 41.63 -5.02 -19.57
CA SER A 26 41.67 -5.83 -18.35
C SER A 26 40.58 -6.89 -18.34
N GLU A 27 40.94 -8.07 -17.84
CA GLU A 27 40.06 -9.23 -17.73
C GLU A 27 38.99 -9.07 -16.63
N VAL A 28 38.99 -7.95 -15.90
CA VAL A 28 38.09 -7.72 -14.77
C VAL A 28 37.64 -6.25 -14.72
N LEU A 29 36.33 -6.05 -14.65
CA LEU A 29 35.72 -4.79 -14.21
C LEU A 29 35.95 -4.73 -12.70
N PHE A 30 36.75 -3.76 -12.23
CA PHE A 30 37.22 -3.56 -10.84
C PHE A 30 38.57 -4.14 -10.41
N THR A 31 39.49 -4.53 -11.30
CA THR A 31 40.86 -4.85 -10.83
C THR A 31 41.95 -4.21 -11.64
N GLY A 32 42.62 -3.22 -11.06
CA GLY A 32 44.02 -2.97 -11.33
C GLY A 32 44.88 -4.00 -10.59
N ASN A 33 46.02 -4.41 -11.14
CA ASN A 33 47.07 -5.12 -10.38
C ASN A 33 47.81 -4.18 -9.40
N TYR A 34 47.17 -3.10 -8.98
CA TYR A 34 47.84 -1.95 -8.37
C TYR A 34 47.35 -1.83 -6.93
N ASN A 35 48.18 -2.26 -5.98
CA ASN A 35 47.93 -2.14 -4.55
C ASN A 35 47.90 -0.65 -4.14
N GLN A 36 46.77 0.03 -4.36
CA GLN A 36 46.59 1.43 -3.97
C GLN A 36 45.35 1.53 -3.06
N ALA A 37 45.62 1.47 -1.77
CA ALA A 37 44.63 1.66 -0.73
C ALA A 37 43.72 2.86 -1.00
N GLN A 38 42.40 2.67 -0.87
CA GLN A 38 41.40 3.74 -0.98
C GLN A 38 41.23 4.35 -2.39
N ASP A 39 41.75 3.72 -3.45
CA ASP A 39 41.43 4.15 -4.82
C ASP A 39 39.95 3.90 -5.15
N ILE A 40 39.33 4.81 -5.91
CA ILE A 40 37.95 4.66 -6.38
C ILE A 40 38.01 4.17 -7.82
N TYR A 41 37.35 3.05 -8.08
CA TYR A 41 37.16 2.54 -9.43
C TYR A 41 35.73 2.78 -9.90
N ARG A 42 35.60 3.14 -11.17
CA ARG A 42 34.33 3.13 -11.89
C ARG A 42 34.39 2.06 -12.97
N SER A 43 33.40 1.19 -13.01
CA SER A 43 33.19 0.26 -14.13
C SER A 43 31.98 0.71 -14.93
N LEU A 44 32.17 1.05 -16.19
CA LEU A 44 31.13 1.55 -17.08
C LEU A 44 30.66 0.40 -17.96
N LEU A 45 29.34 0.22 -18.02
CA LEU A 45 28.68 -0.84 -18.79
C LEU A 45 27.61 -0.22 -19.69
N LYS A 46 27.67 -0.51 -20.99
CA LYS A 46 26.62 -0.14 -21.93
C LYS A 46 25.88 -1.39 -22.40
N PHE A 47 24.57 -1.32 -22.63
CA PHE A 47 23.77 -2.46 -23.09
C PHE A 47 23.03 -2.09 -24.36
N ASN A 48 22.94 -3.00 -25.33
CA ASN A 48 22.08 -2.80 -26.50
C ASN A 48 20.72 -3.49 -26.27
N LEU A 49 19.63 -2.72 -26.33
CA LEU A 49 18.26 -3.19 -26.13
C LEU A 49 17.47 -3.34 -27.43
N ASP A 50 18.10 -3.07 -28.58
CA ASP A 50 17.45 -3.15 -29.89
C ASP A 50 17.05 -4.58 -30.21
N ASN A 51 15.78 -4.77 -30.62
CA ASN A 51 15.20 -6.07 -30.96
C ASN A 51 15.28 -7.12 -29.84
N VAL A 52 15.55 -6.71 -28.59
CA VAL A 52 15.64 -7.61 -27.44
C VAL A 52 14.26 -8.17 -27.06
N ILE A 53 13.19 -7.41 -27.27
CA ILE A 53 11.82 -7.81 -26.98
C ILE A 53 11.01 -7.78 -28.29
N PRO A 54 10.17 -8.80 -28.57
CA PRO A 54 9.29 -8.80 -29.74
C PRO A 54 8.36 -7.58 -29.78
N SER A 55 8.00 -7.15 -30.99
CA SER A 55 7.04 -6.04 -31.19
C SER A 55 5.74 -6.28 -30.43
N GLY A 56 5.30 -5.29 -29.64
CA GLY A 56 4.12 -5.39 -28.77
C GLY A 56 4.37 -6.03 -27.40
N GLY A 57 5.61 -6.46 -27.11
CA GLY A 57 5.99 -6.96 -25.80
C GLY A 57 6.07 -5.84 -24.74
N ILE A 58 5.58 -6.13 -23.53
CA ILE A 58 5.62 -5.23 -22.38
C ILE A 58 6.61 -5.77 -21.36
N ILE A 59 7.64 -4.99 -21.03
CA ILE A 59 8.58 -5.31 -19.94
C ILE A 59 7.82 -5.38 -18.62
N GLN A 60 7.87 -6.53 -17.96
CA GLN A 60 7.29 -6.75 -16.64
C GLN A 60 8.33 -6.54 -15.53
N ARG A 61 9.58 -6.95 -15.79
CA ARG A 61 10.69 -6.83 -14.83
C ARG A 61 12.02 -6.84 -15.56
N ALA A 62 13.00 -6.08 -15.10
CA ALA A 62 14.39 -6.19 -15.56
C ALA A 62 15.35 -6.15 -14.37
N VAL A 63 16.27 -7.12 -14.32
CA VAL A 63 17.27 -7.21 -13.26
C VAL A 63 18.69 -7.20 -13.81
N LEU A 64 19.55 -6.34 -13.27
CA LEU A 64 20.98 -6.37 -13.50
C LEU A 64 21.59 -7.51 -12.66
N LYS A 65 22.17 -8.49 -13.34
CA LYS A 65 22.87 -9.64 -12.76
C LYS A 65 24.36 -9.39 -12.73
N LEU A 66 24.92 -9.58 -11.56
CA LEU A 66 26.29 -9.25 -11.20
C LEU A 66 26.90 -10.47 -10.49
N PHE A 67 27.95 -11.07 -11.06
CA PHE A 67 28.63 -12.20 -10.43
C PHE A 67 29.70 -11.72 -9.44
N VAL A 68 29.71 -12.28 -8.24
CA VAL A 68 30.67 -11.90 -7.21
C VAL A 68 31.85 -12.86 -7.20
N TYR A 69 33.05 -12.35 -7.50
CA TYR A 69 34.30 -13.11 -7.46
C TYR A 69 35.30 -12.47 -6.48
N ARG A 70 36.03 -13.31 -5.74
CA ARG A 70 37.17 -12.93 -4.87
C ARG A 70 38.48 -13.50 -5.41
N LYS A 71 39.54 -12.68 -5.40
CA LYS A 71 40.89 -13.05 -5.87
C LYS A 71 41.79 -13.57 -4.73
N ASP A 72 41.51 -13.17 -3.50
CA ASP A 72 42.19 -13.60 -2.27
C ASP A 72 41.60 -14.93 -1.72
N GLY A 73 42.43 -15.68 -0.98
CA GLY A 73 41.97 -16.84 -0.22
C GLY A 73 41.05 -16.42 0.95
N ALA A 74 40.38 -17.38 1.58
CA ALA A 74 39.52 -17.08 2.74
C ALA A 74 40.29 -16.37 3.86
N ASP A 75 39.86 -15.18 4.26
CA ASP A 75 40.41 -14.43 5.40
C ASP A 75 39.37 -14.29 6.53
N ILE A 76 39.86 -13.98 7.73
CA ILE A 76 39.11 -13.92 9.00
C ILE A 76 38.30 -12.63 9.18
N PHE A 77 38.54 -11.58 8.37
CA PHE A 77 37.82 -10.30 8.43
C PHE A 77 36.68 -10.27 7.41
N LYS A 78 35.47 -10.59 7.90
CA LYS A 78 34.23 -10.55 7.10
C LYS A 78 33.56 -9.19 7.25
N SER A 79 33.55 -8.35 6.21
CA SER A 79 32.89 -7.03 6.26
C SER A 79 32.10 -6.71 4.99
N PRO A 80 30.86 -6.17 5.10
CA PRO A 80 30.06 -5.82 3.94
C PRO A 80 30.67 -4.66 3.15
N GLN A 81 30.74 -4.83 1.83
CA GLN A 81 31.30 -3.84 0.90
C GLN A 81 30.21 -3.26 0.00
N ARG A 82 30.13 -1.94 -0.08
CA ARG A 82 29.07 -1.27 -0.83
C ARG A 82 29.49 -1.03 -2.29
N VAL A 83 28.74 -1.60 -3.22
CA VAL A 83 28.80 -1.27 -4.66
C VAL A 83 27.59 -0.42 -5.01
N SER A 84 27.84 0.73 -5.64
CA SER A 84 26.78 1.66 -6.06
C SER A 84 26.66 1.66 -7.59
N VAL A 85 25.44 1.68 -8.09
CA VAL A 85 25.08 1.58 -9.51
C VAL A 85 24.34 2.83 -9.92
N TYR A 86 24.84 3.51 -10.95
CA TYR A 86 24.38 4.79 -11.42
C TYR A 86 24.07 4.72 -12.92
N ILE A 87 23.16 5.57 -13.42
CA ILE A 87 22.91 5.77 -14.85
C ILE A 87 23.87 6.85 -15.35
N ASN A 88 24.43 6.68 -16.54
CA ASN A 88 25.27 7.71 -17.15
C ASN A 88 24.42 8.83 -17.74
N THR A 89 24.83 10.08 -17.54
CA THR A 89 24.16 11.27 -18.08
C THR A 89 24.48 11.52 -19.55
N SER A 90 25.61 10.98 -20.02
CA SER A 90 26.09 11.10 -21.39
C SER A 90 26.72 9.79 -21.82
N ASP A 91 26.76 9.58 -23.14
CA ASP A 91 27.36 8.38 -23.72
C ASP A 91 28.88 8.32 -23.48
N PHE A 92 29.45 7.13 -23.56
CA PHE A 92 30.89 6.91 -23.46
C PHE A 92 31.40 5.96 -24.53
N SER A 93 32.70 6.05 -24.81
CA SER A 93 33.42 5.12 -25.67
C SER A 93 34.41 4.34 -24.84
N GLU A 94 34.29 3.00 -24.85
CA GLU A 94 35.22 2.12 -24.15
C GLU A 94 36.68 2.26 -24.62
N LYS A 95 36.92 2.82 -25.80
CA LYS A 95 38.28 3.05 -26.33
C LYS A 95 38.97 4.28 -25.75
N THR A 96 38.19 5.26 -25.28
CA THR A 96 38.70 6.61 -24.99
C THR A 96 38.31 7.12 -23.60
N VAL A 97 37.39 6.46 -22.91
CA VAL A 97 36.97 6.88 -21.57
C VAL A 97 38.07 6.65 -20.53
N THR A 98 38.25 7.63 -19.67
CA THR A 98 39.23 7.71 -18.58
C THR A 98 38.50 8.34 -17.39
N TRP A 99 39.11 8.39 -16.22
CA TRP A 99 38.49 9.11 -15.08
C TRP A 99 38.19 10.57 -15.40
N SER A 100 39.08 11.22 -16.15
CA SER A 100 39.01 12.65 -16.44
C SER A 100 37.86 13.04 -17.39
N ASN A 101 37.36 12.11 -18.19
CA ASN A 101 36.31 12.36 -19.20
C ASN A 101 35.14 11.37 -19.11
N ALA A 102 35.02 10.63 -18.01
CA ALA A 102 33.89 9.75 -17.79
C ALA A 102 32.59 10.55 -17.69
N PRO A 103 31.46 9.99 -18.16
CA PRO A 103 30.15 10.59 -17.97
C PRO A 103 29.90 10.96 -16.51
N GLU A 104 29.19 12.07 -16.30
CA GLU A 104 28.55 12.28 -15.02
C GLU A 104 27.49 11.20 -14.78
N ILE A 105 27.22 10.89 -13.52
CA ILE A 105 26.40 9.76 -13.10
C ILE A 105 25.13 10.24 -12.38
N SER A 106 24.01 9.53 -12.51
CA SER A 106 22.72 9.91 -11.93
C SER A 106 22.72 9.87 -10.40
N PHE A 107 22.22 10.89 -9.72
CA PHE A 107 22.35 10.99 -8.26
C PHE A 107 21.42 10.07 -7.43
N THR A 108 20.57 9.25 -8.07
CA THR A 108 19.85 8.16 -7.39
C THR A 108 20.54 6.82 -7.67
N PRO A 109 21.60 6.45 -6.91
CA PRO A 109 22.22 5.16 -7.10
C PRO A 109 21.36 4.06 -6.49
N HIS A 110 21.25 2.95 -7.21
CA HIS A 110 20.95 1.69 -6.57
C HIS A 110 22.23 1.20 -5.87
N PHE A 111 22.15 0.56 -4.71
CA PHE A 111 23.34 0.03 -4.04
C PHE A 111 23.13 -1.39 -3.56
N ILE A 112 24.23 -2.14 -3.48
CA ILE A 112 24.28 -3.49 -2.94
C ILE A 112 25.42 -3.53 -1.93
N ASN A 113 25.15 -4.08 -0.76
CA ASN A 113 26.19 -4.50 0.16
C ASN A 113 26.53 -5.95 -0.16
N ILE A 114 27.78 -6.20 -0.51
CA ILE A 114 28.26 -7.51 -0.87
C ILE A 114 29.03 -8.07 0.32
N ILE A 115 28.73 -9.32 0.63
CA ILE A 115 29.32 -10.05 1.75
C ILE A 115 30.01 -11.30 1.25
N ASP A 116 30.84 -11.88 2.12
CA ASP A 116 31.61 -13.09 1.86
C ASP A 116 30.74 -14.27 1.39
N ASP A 117 29.53 -14.42 1.93
CA ASP A 117 28.60 -15.49 1.53
C ASP A 117 28.10 -15.34 0.09
N ASN A 118 28.33 -14.18 -0.55
CA ASN A 118 27.99 -13.96 -1.95
C ASN A 118 29.08 -14.41 -2.92
N VAL A 119 30.28 -14.75 -2.44
CA VAL A 119 31.39 -15.19 -3.31
C VAL A 119 30.97 -16.42 -4.12
N ASN A 120 31.27 -16.39 -5.42
CA ASN A 120 30.86 -17.36 -6.44
C ASN A 120 29.34 -17.42 -6.71
N GLN A 121 28.59 -16.37 -6.39
CA GLN A 121 27.14 -16.27 -6.65
C GLN A 121 26.78 -15.06 -7.53
N PHE A 122 25.58 -15.11 -8.13
CA PHE A 122 24.99 -13.99 -8.85
C PHE A 122 24.07 -13.16 -7.94
N ILE A 123 24.30 -11.84 -7.88
CA ILE A 123 23.41 -10.90 -7.23
C ILE A 123 22.58 -10.16 -8.29
N SER A 124 21.28 -10.02 -8.03
CA SER A 124 20.32 -9.37 -8.94
C SER A 124 19.85 -8.03 -8.37
N MET A 125 19.86 -6.99 -9.19
CA MET A 125 19.34 -5.67 -8.85
C MET A 125 18.17 -5.32 -9.76
N ASP A 126 17.04 -4.93 -9.18
CA ASP A 126 15.90 -4.44 -9.96
C ASP A 126 16.23 -3.08 -10.59
N ILE A 127 16.28 -3.06 -11.92
CA ILE A 127 16.46 -1.87 -12.74
C ILE A 127 15.31 -1.72 -13.75
N THR A 128 14.15 -2.32 -13.45
CA THR A 128 12.99 -2.37 -14.35
C THR A 128 12.61 -1.00 -14.90
N SER A 129 12.50 -0.01 -14.02
CA SER A 129 12.14 1.37 -14.39
C SER A 129 13.13 1.99 -15.40
N ILE A 130 14.41 1.68 -15.28
CA ILE A 130 15.47 2.23 -16.15
C ILE A 130 15.40 1.57 -17.52
N VAL A 131 15.34 0.23 -17.54
CA VAL A 131 15.29 -0.55 -18.78
C VAL A 131 14.02 -0.25 -19.56
N VAL A 132 12.89 -0.05 -18.89
CA VAL A 132 11.64 0.44 -19.52
C VAL A 132 11.86 1.79 -20.20
N LYS A 133 12.49 2.75 -19.53
CA LYS A 133 12.73 4.08 -20.11
C LYS A 133 13.69 4.04 -21.31
N TRP A 134 14.74 3.22 -21.25
CA TRP A 134 15.63 3.01 -22.39
C TRP A 134 14.90 2.31 -23.56
N PHE A 135 14.17 1.24 -23.28
CA PHE A 135 13.49 0.44 -24.30
C PHE A 135 12.42 1.24 -25.07
N TYR A 136 11.68 2.11 -24.37
CA TYR A 136 10.69 2.98 -24.98
C TYR A 136 11.23 4.35 -25.44
N ASN A 137 12.55 4.53 -25.48
CA ASN A 137 13.20 5.78 -25.88
C ASN A 137 12.70 7.01 -25.12
N ILE A 138 12.36 6.84 -23.84
CA ILE A 138 11.97 7.94 -22.95
C ILE A 138 13.21 8.71 -22.50
N ILE A 139 14.34 8.02 -22.34
CA ILE A 139 15.66 8.59 -22.08
C ILE A 139 16.71 7.86 -22.93
N ASP A 140 17.82 8.54 -23.21
CA ASP A 140 18.94 7.96 -23.94
C ASP A 140 19.59 6.81 -23.16
N ASN A 141 19.97 5.75 -23.87
CA ASN A 141 20.68 4.61 -23.31
C ASN A 141 22.20 4.87 -23.31
N ASN A 142 22.62 5.65 -22.32
CA ASN A 142 24.03 6.01 -22.09
C ASN A 142 24.80 4.96 -21.25
N GLY A 143 24.15 3.86 -20.88
CA GLY A 143 24.69 2.83 -20.00
C GLY A 143 24.66 3.20 -18.51
N ILE A 144 25.35 2.38 -17.70
CA ILE A 144 25.48 2.52 -16.26
C ILE A 144 26.94 2.60 -15.83
N THR A 145 27.17 3.21 -14.68
CA THR A 145 28.44 3.20 -13.97
C THR A 145 28.27 2.48 -12.64
N LEU A 146 29.14 1.52 -12.37
CA LEU A 146 29.29 0.86 -11.08
C LEU A 146 30.47 1.52 -10.34
N ILE A 147 30.33 1.81 -9.04
CA ILE A 147 31.39 2.41 -8.21
C ILE A 147 31.70 1.52 -7.01
N GLY A 148 33.00 1.29 -6.79
CA GLY A 148 33.56 0.58 -5.65
C GLY A 148 34.83 1.26 -5.12
N LEU A 149 35.21 0.94 -3.89
CA LEU A 149 36.37 1.47 -3.16
C LEU A 149 37.42 0.38 -2.95
N GLU A 150 38.71 0.62 -3.17
CA GLU A 150 39.75 -0.35 -2.83
C GLU A 150 40.05 -0.35 -1.31
N ASN A 151 40.16 -1.52 -0.69
CA ASN A 151 40.65 -1.66 0.70
C ASN A 151 41.98 -2.45 0.75
N LEU A 152 42.84 -2.12 1.72
CA LEU A 152 44.19 -2.69 1.91
C LEU A 152 44.22 -4.19 2.26
N PHE A 153 43.12 -4.71 2.82
CA PHE A 153 43.07 -6.06 3.40
C PHE A 153 42.01 -6.97 2.76
N ASP A 154 41.05 -6.40 2.03
CA ASP A 154 39.90 -7.14 1.51
C ASP A 154 39.69 -6.76 0.04
N THR A 155 40.00 -7.64 -0.91
CA THR A 155 39.70 -7.31 -2.30
C THR A 155 38.20 -7.44 -2.57
N ILE A 156 37.67 -6.34 -3.10
CA ILE A 156 36.30 -6.10 -3.53
C ILE A 156 36.06 -6.76 -4.90
N ILE A 157 35.05 -7.63 -4.93
CA ILE A 157 34.17 -8.01 -6.05
C ILE A 157 34.59 -7.58 -7.46
N GLY A 158 35.08 -8.53 -8.26
CA GLY A 158 35.30 -8.35 -9.70
C GLY A 158 34.19 -8.97 -10.56
N TYR A 159 33.77 -8.27 -11.61
CA TYR A 159 33.07 -8.89 -12.74
C TYR A 159 34.09 -9.22 -13.82
N ARG A 160 34.12 -10.46 -14.32
CA ARG A 160 35.07 -10.83 -15.37
C ARG A 160 34.62 -10.27 -16.72
N SER A 161 35.53 -9.55 -17.38
CA SER A 161 35.34 -8.85 -18.66
C SER A 161 34.97 -9.81 -19.81
N SER A 162 34.54 -9.24 -20.94
CA SER A 162 34.12 -9.92 -22.17
C SER A 162 35.20 -10.77 -22.85
N LYS A 163 36.46 -10.74 -22.38
CA LYS A 163 37.63 -11.37 -23.02
C LYS A 163 38.06 -12.76 -22.48
N TRP A 164 37.33 -13.38 -21.53
CA TRP A 164 37.62 -14.77 -21.05
C TRP A 164 36.50 -15.79 -21.34
N ALA A 165 36.89 -17.06 -21.43
CA ALA A 165 36.19 -18.25 -21.94
C ALA A 165 35.05 -18.88 -21.09
N ILE A 166 34.61 -18.28 -19.97
CA ILE A 166 33.53 -18.83 -19.11
C ILE A 166 32.37 -17.83 -19.03
N ILE A 167 31.43 -17.96 -19.96
CA ILE A 167 30.36 -16.99 -20.29
C ILE A 167 29.31 -16.83 -19.18
N GLU A 168 29.12 -17.84 -18.33
CA GLU A 168 28.04 -17.86 -17.36
C GLU A 168 28.14 -16.76 -16.31
N GLN A 169 29.33 -16.20 -16.06
CA GLN A 169 29.65 -15.25 -14.98
C GLN A 169 29.70 -13.77 -15.41
N ARG A 170 29.33 -13.46 -16.65
CA ARG A 170 29.33 -12.08 -17.17
C ARG A 170 28.20 -11.24 -16.56
N PRO A 171 28.44 -9.92 -16.33
CA PRO A 171 27.35 -9.02 -16.01
C PRO A 171 26.32 -9.04 -17.14
N ALA A 172 25.04 -8.95 -16.80
CA ALA A 172 23.96 -8.95 -17.80
C ALA A 172 22.67 -8.36 -17.24
N ILE A 173 21.79 -7.86 -18.10
CA ILE A 173 20.40 -7.56 -17.74
C ILE A 173 19.54 -8.77 -18.09
N ALA A 174 18.74 -9.27 -17.16
CA ALA A 174 17.70 -10.26 -17.41
C ALA A 174 16.34 -9.58 -17.43
N ILE A 175 15.60 -9.68 -18.54
CA ILE A 175 14.33 -8.96 -18.78
C ILE A 175 13.18 -9.96 -18.91
N GLU A 176 12.21 -9.89 -18.00
CA GLU A 176 10.91 -10.57 -18.06
C GLU A 176 9.91 -9.69 -18.84
N TYR A 177 9.16 -10.27 -19.79
CA TYR A 177 8.16 -9.54 -20.58
C TYR A 177 6.88 -10.36 -20.82
N SER A 178 5.78 -9.68 -21.14
CA SER A 178 4.51 -10.28 -21.60
C SER A 178 4.20 -9.85 -23.04
N THR A 179 3.41 -10.66 -23.75
CA THR A 179 2.96 -10.38 -25.14
C THR A 179 1.46 -10.11 -25.24
N GLU A 180 0.74 -10.09 -24.11
CA GLU A 180 -0.69 -9.73 -24.03
C GLU A 180 -0.86 -8.48 -23.16
N GLY A 181 -1.55 -7.47 -23.69
CA GLY A 181 -2.04 -6.34 -22.89
C GLY A 181 -3.22 -6.77 -22.00
N PRO A 182 -3.52 -6.06 -20.91
CA PRO A 182 -4.65 -6.41 -20.05
C PRO A 182 -5.96 -6.38 -20.85
N THR A 183 -6.73 -7.47 -20.78
CA THR A 183 -8.11 -7.51 -21.29
C THR A 183 -8.89 -6.36 -20.68
N GLY A 184 -9.38 -5.45 -21.52
CA GLY A 184 -10.19 -4.32 -21.05
C GLY A 184 -11.40 -4.81 -20.24
N PRO A 185 -11.88 -4.03 -19.25
CA PRO A 185 -13.06 -4.41 -18.48
C PRO A 185 -14.24 -4.65 -19.42
N ALA A 186 -15.04 -5.69 -19.13
CA ALA A 186 -16.26 -5.96 -19.87
C ALA A 186 -17.14 -4.71 -19.89
N GLY A 187 -17.56 -4.27 -21.08
CA GLY A 187 -18.46 -3.14 -21.22
C GLY A 187 -19.73 -3.34 -20.39
N PRO A 188 -20.35 -2.25 -19.87
CA PRO A 188 -21.54 -2.37 -19.05
C PRO A 188 -22.64 -3.12 -19.81
N THR A 189 -23.29 -4.07 -19.14
CA THR A 189 -24.50 -4.74 -19.65
C THR A 189 -25.51 -3.67 -20.03
N GLY A 190 -25.96 -3.67 -21.30
CA GLY A 190 -26.94 -2.71 -21.80
C GLY A 190 -28.24 -2.73 -20.97
N PRO A 191 -28.97 -1.60 -20.90
CA PRO A 191 -30.20 -1.53 -20.11
C PRO A 191 -31.18 -2.62 -20.52
N LYS A 192 -31.75 -3.30 -19.52
CA LYS A 192 -32.84 -4.27 -19.71
C LYS A 192 -33.98 -3.57 -20.45
N GLY A 193 -34.37 -4.10 -21.62
CA GLY A 193 -35.46 -3.54 -22.43
C GLY A 193 -36.76 -3.40 -21.62
N ALA A 194 -37.51 -2.34 -21.90
CA ALA A 194 -38.75 -2.02 -21.20
C ALA A 194 -39.72 -3.22 -21.21
N THR A 195 -40.31 -3.51 -20.04
CA THR A 195 -41.39 -4.48 -19.90
C THR A 195 -42.54 -4.10 -20.84
N GLY A 196 -42.90 -5.00 -21.78
CA GLY A 196 -44.01 -4.79 -22.70
C GLY A 196 -45.33 -4.56 -21.95
N ALA A 197 -46.18 -3.70 -22.50
CA ALA A 197 -47.46 -3.32 -21.90
C ALA A 197 -48.35 -4.53 -21.61
N ILE A 198 -49.00 -4.52 -20.44
CA ILE A 198 -50.02 -5.51 -20.04
C ILE A 198 -51.19 -5.40 -21.03
N GLY A 199 -51.49 -6.51 -21.73
CA GLY A 199 -52.61 -6.59 -22.66
C GLY A 199 -53.95 -6.38 -21.95
N ALA A 200 -54.86 -5.64 -22.60
CA ALA A 200 -56.18 -5.31 -22.06
C ALA A 200 -57.02 -6.56 -21.75
N THR A 201 -57.72 -6.52 -20.61
CA THR A 201 -58.71 -7.51 -20.19
C THR A 201 -59.81 -7.67 -21.25
N GLY A 202 -59.97 -8.87 -21.82
CA GLY A 202 -61.01 -9.17 -22.80
C GLY A 202 -62.42 -9.11 -22.19
N PRO A 203 -63.45 -8.68 -22.94
CA PRO A 203 -64.81 -8.59 -22.43
C PRO A 203 -65.43 -9.98 -22.25
N LYS A 204 -66.31 -10.07 -21.24
CA LYS A 204 -67.15 -11.21 -20.90
C LYS A 204 -68.05 -11.60 -22.09
N GLY A 205 -67.89 -12.82 -22.61
CA GLY A 205 -68.74 -13.40 -23.66
C GLY A 205 -69.80 -14.35 -23.09
N GLU A 206 -71.01 -14.29 -23.66
CA GLU A 206 -72.27 -14.89 -23.22
C GLU A 206 -72.42 -16.40 -23.53
N THR A 207 -73.47 -16.99 -22.94
CA THR A 207 -73.85 -18.42 -23.00
C THR A 207 -74.54 -18.83 -24.32
N GLY A 208 -74.23 -20.04 -24.83
CA GLY A 208 -74.98 -20.84 -25.84
C GLY A 208 -74.35 -20.82 -27.25
N VAL A 209 -74.16 -21.91 -28.01
CA VAL A 209 -74.93 -23.15 -28.23
C VAL A 209 -74.00 -24.29 -28.72
N ILE A 210 -74.46 -25.55 -28.60
CA ILE A 210 -73.80 -26.80 -29.03
C ILE A 210 -73.61 -26.87 -30.57
N GLY A 211 -72.45 -27.36 -31.05
CA GLY A 211 -72.23 -27.73 -32.45
C GLY A 211 -70.90 -28.49 -32.75
N ALA A 212 -71.04 -29.79 -33.01
CA ALA A 212 -70.23 -30.79 -33.74
C ALA A 212 -68.68 -30.70 -33.88
N THR A 213 -68.06 -31.87 -33.64
CA THR A 213 -66.67 -32.29 -33.88
C THR A 213 -66.26 -32.34 -35.36
N GLY A 214 -64.98 -32.02 -35.67
CA GLY A 214 -64.29 -32.36 -36.93
C GLY A 214 -62.76 -32.10 -36.85
N PRO A 215 -61.90 -32.84 -37.58
CA PRO A 215 -60.56 -33.27 -37.13
C PRO A 215 -59.35 -32.36 -37.50
N ILE A 216 -58.20 -32.67 -36.89
CA ILE A 216 -56.87 -32.04 -37.05
C ILE A 216 -56.20 -32.39 -38.39
N GLY A 217 -55.48 -31.44 -38.97
CA GLY A 217 -54.46 -31.61 -40.02
C GLY A 217 -53.30 -30.62 -39.85
N PRO A 218 -52.11 -30.86 -40.44
CA PRO A 218 -50.80 -30.82 -39.77
C PRO A 218 -50.01 -29.50 -39.84
N THR A 219 -49.02 -29.37 -38.95
CA THR A 219 -47.98 -28.33 -38.96
C THR A 219 -47.05 -28.47 -40.17
N GLY A 220 -46.91 -27.41 -40.96
CA GLY A 220 -45.90 -27.25 -42.02
C GLY A 220 -44.65 -26.48 -41.52
N ALA A 221 -43.51 -26.80 -42.12
CA ALA A 221 -42.15 -26.63 -41.61
C ALA A 221 -41.57 -25.20 -41.52
N ILE A 222 -40.57 -25.09 -40.65
CA ILE A 222 -39.64 -23.98 -40.41
C ILE A 222 -38.81 -23.67 -41.67
N GLY A 223 -38.74 -22.39 -42.04
CA GLY A 223 -37.69 -21.84 -42.92
C GLY A 223 -36.38 -21.63 -42.15
N SER A 224 -35.28 -22.05 -42.76
CA SER A 224 -33.91 -22.13 -42.24
C SER A 224 -33.33 -20.84 -41.65
N THR A 225 -32.77 -20.97 -40.45
CA THR A 225 -31.83 -20.06 -39.80
C THR A 225 -30.56 -19.85 -40.65
N GLY A 226 -30.06 -18.61 -40.74
CA GLY A 226 -28.70 -18.31 -41.18
C GLY A 226 -27.64 -18.80 -40.17
N PRO A 227 -26.37 -18.97 -40.58
CA PRO A 227 -25.36 -19.67 -39.80
C PRO A 227 -24.96 -18.91 -38.52
N VAL A 228 -24.63 -19.75 -37.56
CA VAL A 228 -24.24 -19.51 -36.17
C VAL A 228 -22.95 -18.70 -36.06
N GLY A 229 -22.97 -17.64 -35.26
CA GLY A 229 -21.79 -17.16 -34.53
C GLY A 229 -21.64 -17.98 -33.26
N ALA A 230 -20.45 -18.53 -33.02
CA ALA A 230 -20.18 -19.46 -31.93
C ALA A 230 -20.41 -18.82 -30.55
N THR A 231 -21.46 -19.26 -29.86
CA THR A 231 -21.63 -19.02 -28.42
C THR A 231 -20.91 -20.11 -27.65
N GLY A 232 -19.99 -19.68 -26.78
CA GLY A 232 -19.24 -20.55 -25.87
C GLY A 232 -20.14 -21.38 -24.96
N ALA A 233 -19.65 -22.56 -24.61
CA ALA A 233 -20.34 -23.54 -23.79
C ALA A 233 -20.76 -22.98 -22.43
N ILE A 234 -22.04 -23.13 -22.10
CA ILE A 234 -22.53 -23.14 -20.72
C ILE A 234 -23.02 -24.55 -20.41
N GLY A 235 -22.51 -25.05 -19.29
CA GLY A 235 -22.67 -26.39 -18.78
C GLY A 235 -24.11 -26.78 -18.42
N ALA A 236 -24.27 -28.09 -18.31
CA ALA A 236 -25.51 -28.84 -18.21
C ALA A 236 -26.47 -28.38 -17.12
N THR A 237 -27.75 -28.23 -17.49
CA THR A 237 -28.87 -28.41 -16.57
C THR A 237 -29.44 -29.81 -16.79
N GLY A 238 -29.46 -30.62 -15.73
CA GLY A 238 -29.93 -32.00 -15.73
C GLY A 238 -31.45 -32.15 -15.93
N PRO A 239 -31.92 -33.38 -16.19
CA PRO A 239 -33.18 -33.65 -16.86
C PRO A 239 -34.41 -33.50 -15.95
N LYS A 240 -35.49 -32.94 -16.51
CA LYS A 240 -36.84 -33.10 -15.96
C LYS A 240 -37.42 -34.42 -16.46
N GLY A 241 -37.76 -35.30 -15.53
CA GLY A 241 -38.24 -36.66 -15.78
C GLY A 241 -39.57 -36.73 -16.52
N ALA A 242 -39.71 -37.79 -17.34
CA ALA A 242 -40.89 -38.11 -18.11
C ALA A 242 -42.04 -38.67 -17.25
N THR A 243 -43.26 -38.25 -17.58
CA THR A 243 -44.51 -38.85 -17.10
C THR A 243 -44.83 -40.09 -17.97
N GLY A 244 -45.31 -41.15 -17.32
CA GLY A 244 -45.36 -42.51 -17.88
C GLY A 244 -46.46 -42.79 -18.91
N VAL A 245 -46.35 -43.98 -19.52
CA VAL A 245 -47.36 -44.61 -20.36
C VAL A 245 -47.70 -46.00 -19.79
N ILE A 246 -49.01 -46.24 -19.60
CA ILE A 246 -49.69 -47.54 -19.52
C ILE A 246 -50.03 -47.91 -20.97
N GLY A 247 -49.98 -49.13 -21.52
CA GLY A 247 -49.68 -50.49 -21.10
C GLY A 247 -50.07 -51.40 -22.30
N ALA A 248 -49.52 -52.61 -22.41
CA ALA A 248 -50.03 -53.61 -23.37
C ALA A 248 -50.06 -54.99 -22.71
N THR A 249 -51.18 -55.68 -22.91
CA THR A 249 -51.53 -56.98 -22.33
C THR A 249 -51.11 -58.13 -23.26
N GLY A 250 -50.44 -59.14 -22.70
CA GLY A 250 -50.76 -60.56 -22.89
C GLY A 250 -49.91 -61.42 -23.86
N SER A 251 -49.25 -62.46 -23.32
CA SER A 251 -49.25 -63.83 -23.89
C SER A 251 -48.88 -64.90 -22.83
N LYS A 252 -49.31 -66.14 -23.08
CA LYS A 252 -49.57 -67.28 -22.18
C LYS A 252 -48.56 -68.45 -22.36
N GLY A 253 -48.31 -69.24 -21.29
CA GLY A 253 -47.76 -70.64 -21.27
C GLY A 253 -46.22 -70.78 -21.33
N ALA A 254 -45.51 -71.76 -20.71
CA ALA A 254 -45.83 -73.11 -20.23
C ALA A 254 -44.87 -73.64 -19.11
N THR A 255 -45.08 -74.89 -18.70
CA THR A 255 -44.79 -75.62 -17.43
C THR A 255 -43.57 -76.59 -17.46
N GLY A 256 -43.02 -76.95 -16.26
CA GLY A 256 -42.40 -78.25 -15.88
C GLY A 256 -40.85 -78.29 -15.67
N ALA A 257 -40.21 -78.99 -14.71
CA ALA A 257 -40.58 -80.04 -13.73
C ALA A 257 -39.49 -80.17 -12.59
N ILE A 258 -39.89 -80.35 -11.32
CA ILE A 258 -39.79 -81.53 -10.39
C ILE A 258 -38.39 -82.06 -9.94
N GLY A 259 -38.21 -82.13 -8.60
CA GLY A 259 -37.32 -83.01 -7.83
C GLY A 259 -37.86 -83.20 -6.39
N PRO A 260 -37.55 -84.30 -5.66
CA PRO A 260 -38.54 -85.16 -4.96
C PRO A 260 -38.73 -84.96 -3.43
N THR A 261 -39.72 -85.69 -2.87
CA THR A 261 -40.28 -85.63 -1.50
C THR A 261 -39.76 -86.72 -0.53
N GLY A 262 -39.55 -86.35 0.75
CA GLY A 262 -39.85 -87.13 1.98
C GLY A 262 -38.65 -87.55 2.86
N PRO A 263 -38.76 -87.71 4.22
CA PRO A 263 -39.97 -87.94 5.04
C PRO A 263 -40.09 -87.14 6.38
N LYS A 264 -41.06 -87.54 7.21
CA LYS A 264 -41.71 -86.89 8.39
C LYS A 264 -41.21 -87.41 9.77
N GLY A 265 -41.36 -86.58 10.82
CA GLY A 265 -41.48 -86.93 12.26
C GLY A 265 -40.73 -85.92 13.16
N ALA A 266 -41.16 -85.43 14.34
CA ALA A 266 -42.14 -85.86 15.35
C ALA A 266 -42.62 -84.67 16.23
N THR A 267 -43.58 -84.91 17.13
CA THR A 267 -44.23 -83.94 18.03
C THR A 267 -43.57 -83.87 19.43
N GLY A 268 -43.48 -82.66 19.99
CA GLY A 268 -43.61 -82.37 21.44
C GLY A 268 -42.39 -81.76 22.14
N VAL A 269 -42.52 -80.55 22.74
CA VAL A 269 -42.58 -80.26 24.21
C VAL A 269 -42.73 -78.76 24.52
N ILE A 270 -43.37 -78.48 25.67
CA ILE A 270 -43.54 -77.18 26.36
C ILE A 270 -42.38 -76.92 27.34
N GLY A 271 -42.04 -75.63 27.55
CA GLY A 271 -41.26 -75.08 28.69
C GLY A 271 -40.41 -73.87 28.25
N ALA A 272 -40.31 -72.72 28.92
CA ALA A 272 -40.63 -72.35 30.30
C ALA A 272 -40.91 -70.83 30.45
N THR A 273 -41.60 -70.46 31.53
CA THR A 273 -41.75 -69.10 32.06
C THR A 273 -40.61 -68.77 33.03
N GLY A 274 -40.16 -67.51 33.05
CA GLY A 274 -39.51 -66.87 34.21
C GLY A 274 -38.84 -65.53 33.88
N PRO A 275 -38.61 -64.59 34.83
CA PRO A 275 -39.23 -64.35 36.14
C PRO A 275 -39.95 -62.98 36.23
N ILE A 276 -40.69 -62.77 37.31
CA ILE A 276 -41.24 -61.47 37.77
C ILE A 276 -40.11 -60.63 38.40
N GLY A 277 -40.11 -59.31 38.17
CA GLY A 277 -39.20 -58.35 38.79
C GLY A 277 -39.83 -56.98 39.09
N ALA A 278 -40.07 -56.75 40.39
CA ALA A 278 -40.31 -55.51 41.15
C ALA A 278 -41.45 -54.53 40.79
N THR A 279 -42.47 -54.54 41.65
CA THR A 279 -43.36 -53.41 41.98
C THR A 279 -42.58 -52.30 42.69
N GLY A 280 -42.77 -51.03 42.27
CA GLY A 280 -42.45 -49.83 43.05
C GLY A 280 -43.75 -49.13 43.53
N PRO A 281 -43.74 -48.40 44.66
CA PRO A 281 -44.89 -48.22 45.54
C PRO A 281 -45.95 -47.22 45.08
N VAL A 282 -47.17 -47.44 45.58
CA VAL A 282 -48.35 -46.56 45.52
C VAL A 282 -48.22 -45.40 46.52
N GLY A 283 -48.68 -44.20 46.12
CA GLY A 283 -49.06 -43.10 47.03
C GLY A 283 -50.51 -42.67 46.79
N ALA A 284 -51.33 -42.75 47.84
CA ALA A 284 -52.80 -42.57 47.96
C ALA A 284 -53.26 -41.08 47.93
N THR A 285 -54.32 -40.69 47.20
CA THR A 285 -55.79 -40.50 47.54
C THR A 285 -56.09 -39.65 48.78
N GLY A 286 -57.10 -38.78 48.92
CA GLY A 286 -58.35 -38.34 48.21
C GLY A 286 -58.85 -37.07 48.99
N VAL A 287 -59.92 -36.32 48.70
CA VAL A 287 -61.32 -36.62 48.35
C VAL A 287 -62.02 -35.35 47.83
N ILE A 288 -63.03 -35.58 46.99
CA ILE A 288 -63.98 -34.63 46.41
C ILE A 288 -65.18 -34.42 47.35
N GLY A 289 -65.79 -33.23 47.30
CA GLY A 289 -67.15 -32.96 47.78
C GLY A 289 -68.08 -32.44 46.68
N ALA A 290 -69.09 -33.26 46.38
CA ALA A 290 -70.38 -33.13 45.66
C ALA A 290 -71.15 -31.78 45.80
N THR A 291 -72.20 -31.40 45.03
CA THR A 291 -72.97 -31.87 43.85
C THR A 291 -74.12 -30.85 43.60
N GLY A 292 -74.67 -30.74 42.38
CA GLY A 292 -76.07 -30.33 42.17
C GLY A 292 -76.49 -30.17 40.69
N PRO A 293 -77.67 -30.63 40.21
CA PRO A 293 -77.86 -31.20 38.85
C PRO A 293 -78.93 -30.54 37.94
N ALA A 294 -78.92 -30.88 36.63
CA ALA A 294 -80.06 -31.06 35.67
C ALA A 294 -79.49 -31.13 34.22
N GLY A 295 -79.96 -31.87 33.20
CA GLY A 295 -81.07 -32.79 32.89
C GLY A 295 -80.97 -33.18 31.38
N PRO A 296 -81.80 -34.09 30.81
CA PRO A 296 -81.36 -35.40 30.30
C PRO A 296 -81.20 -35.63 28.77
N THR A 297 -80.96 -36.91 28.45
CA THR A 297 -80.13 -37.53 27.39
C THR A 297 -80.91 -38.26 26.29
N GLY A 298 -80.24 -38.57 25.17
CA GLY A 298 -80.31 -39.90 24.52
C GLY A 298 -79.55 -39.97 23.18
N VAL A 299 -78.79 -40.99 22.78
CA VAL A 299 -78.16 -42.17 23.42
C VAL A 299 -76.94 -42.63 22.56
N ILE A 300 -75.78 -42.76 23.22
CA ILE A 300 -74.73 -43.82 23.21
C ILE A 300 -74.19 -44.44 21.90
N GLY A 301 -72.85 -44.35 21.76
CA GLY A 301 -71.91 -45.39 21.31
C GLY A 301 -70.54 -45.18 21.98
N ALA A 302 -69.92 -46.24 22.52
CA ALA A 302 -69.03 -46.22 23.69
C ALA A 302 -67.56 -45.75 23.52
N THR A 303 -67.00 -45.36 24.67
CA THR A 303 -65.74 -44.68 25.02
C THR A 303 -64.47 -45.54 25.04
N GLY A 304 -63.31 -44.87 24.95
CA GLY A 304 -62.08 -45.18 25.71
C GLY A 304 -60.88 -44.37 25.18
N SER A 305 -60.01 -43.70 25.92
CA SER A 305 -59.85 -43.29 27.33
C SER A 305 -58.76 -42.19 27.35
N ILE A 306 -58.88 -41.17 28.20
CA ILE A 306 -58.01 -39.98 28.25
C ILE A 306 -56.98 -40.06 29.40
N GLY A 307 -55.80 -39.46 29.21
CA GLY A 307 -55.08 -38.67 30.24
C GLY A 307 -53.56 -38.61 30.04
N PRO A 308 -52.81 -37.61 30.58
CA PRO A 308 -53.23 -36.56 31.52
C PRO A 308 -52.82 -35.10 31.12
N THR A 309 -53.28 -34.16 31.95
CA THR A 309 -53.32 -32.69 31.79
C THR A 309 -52.04 -31.97 32.28
N GLY A 310 -51.62 -30.93 31.55
CA GLY A 310 -50.69 -29.88 32.00
C GLY A 310 -51.41 -28.55 32.30
N ALA A 311 -50.83 -27.76 33.22
CA ALA A 311 -51.49 -26.78 34.08
C ALA A 311 -52.18 -25.54 33.44
N ILE A 312 -53.07 -24.98 34.25
CA ILE A 312 -54.01 -23.87 34.03
C ILE A 312 -53.29 -22.52 33.85
N GLY A 313 -53.63 -21.80 32.78
CA GLY A 313 -53.42 -20.36 32.62
C GLY A 313 -54.78 -19.64 32.52
N ALA A 314 -54.86 -18.42 33.06
CA ALA A 314 -56.09 -17.69 33.37
C ALA A 314 -57.05 -17.45 32.19
N THR A 315 -58.34 -17.52 32.49
CA THR A 315 -59.50 -17.28 31.61
C THR A 315 -59.51 -15.85 31.05
N GLY A 316 -59.41 -15.72 29.73
CA GLY A 316 -59.78 -14.48 29.02
C GLY A 316 -61.32 -14.38 28.84
N PRO A 317 -61.89 -13.17 28.78
CA PRO A 317 -63.33 -12.97 28.74
C PRO A 317 -63.98 -13.53 27.45
N ALA A 318 -65.23 -13.94 27.59
CA ALA A 318 -66.04 -14.62 26.59
C ALA A 318 -66.14 -13.85 25.26
N GLY A 319 -65.87 -14.55 24.15
CA GLY A 319 -66.22 -14.07 22.81
C GLY A 319 -67.71 -14.24 22.53
N PRO A 320 -68.33 -13.37 21.71
CA PRO A 320 -69.74 -13.46 21.38
C PRO A 320 -70.08 -14.69 20.53
N THR A 321 -71.28 -15.22 20.78
CA THR A 321 -71.93 -16.38 20.17
C THR A 321 -71.92 -16.34 18.64
N GLY A 322 -71.39 -17.39 18.01
CA GLY A 322 -71.48 -17.60 16.56
C GLY A 322 -72.83 -18.19 16.15
N VAL A 323 -73.34 -17.79 14.97
CA VAL A 323 -74.51 -18.41 14.33
C VAL A 323 -74.13 -19.72 13.62
N ILE A 324 -75.08 -20.64 13.68
CA ILE A 324 -75.07 -22.08 13.35
C ILE A 324 -74.58 -22.37 11.92
N GLY A 325 -73.71 -23.39 11.79
CA GLY A 325 -73.18 -23.89 10.51
C GLY A 325 -74.07 -24.96 9.85
N ALA A 326 -73.86 -25.17 8.54
CA ALA A 326 -74.34 -26.36 7.84
C ALA A 326 -73.28 -27.48 7.92
N THR A 327 -73.74 -28.65 8.35
CA THR A 327 -73.02 -29.92 8.52
C THR A 327 -72.39 -30.41 7.20
N GLY A 328 -71.13 -30.84 7.26
CA GLY A 328 -70.42 -31.48 6.14
C GLY A 328 -70.55 -33.01 6.11
N PRO A 329 -70.06 -33.71 5.08
CA PRO A 329 -69.83 -35.14 5.14
C PRO A 329 -68.43 -35.51 5.66
N ALA A 330 -68.40 -36.67 6.30
CA ALA A 330 -67.36 -37.22 7.16
C ALA A 330 -66.01 -37.54 6.48
N GLY A 331 -64.96 -37.52 7.30
CA GLY A 331 -63.57 -37.67 6.90
C GLY A 331 -63.01 -39.09 6.85
N ALA A 332 -61.73 -39.17 6.50
CA ALA A 332 -60.89 -40.34 6.68
C ALA A 332 -59.60 -39.94 7.44
N THR A 333 -59.40 -40.62 8.57
CA THR A 333 -58.17 -41.00 9.28
C THR A 333 -56.89 -40.17 9.09
N GLY A 334 -56.41 -39.62 10.21
CA GLY A 334 -55.17 -38.85 10.31
C GLY A 334 -53.90 -39.69 10.22
N VAL A 335 -52.91 -39.13 9.51
CA VAL A 335 -51.49 -39.45 9.62
C VAL A 335 -50.80 -38.37 10.47
N ILE A 336 -49.79 -38.81 11.21
CA ILE A 336 -48.92 -38.12 12.18
C ILE A 336 -48.67 -36.63 11.85
N GLY A 337 -48.83 -35.76 12.85
CA GLY A 337 -48.64 -34.31 12.73
C GLY A 337 -47.19 -33.89 12.46
N ALA A 338 -47.02 -32.94 11.54
CA ALA A 338 -45.80 -32.16 11.40
C ALA A 338 -46.01 -30.75 11.97
N THR A 339 -45.05 -30.33 12.79
CA THR A 339 -44.72 -28.99 13.29
C THR A 339 -45.58 -27.83 12.77
N GLY A 340 -46.14 -27.05 13.71
CA GLY A 340 -46.91 -25.84 13.39
C GLY A 340 -46.12 -24.84 12.54
N PRO A 341 -46.79 -24.05 11.69
CA PRO A 341 -46.14 -23.05 10.85
C PRO A 341 -45.43 -22.01 11.71
N ALA A 342 -44.21 -21.65 11.31
CA ALA A 342 -43.48 -20.54 11.88
C ALA A 342 -44.34 -19.26 11.83
N GLY A 343 -44.31 -18.49 12.92
CA GLY A 343 -44.98 -17.19 12.97
C GLY A 343 -44.50 -16.26 11.83
N PRO A 344 -45.33 -15.30 11.38
CA PRO A 344 -44.94 -14.37 10.35
C PRO A 344 -43.64 -13.67 10.75
N THR A 345 -42.65 -13.70 9.88
CA THR A 345 -41.39 -12.97 10.04
C THR A 345 -41.71 -11.50 10.28
N GLY A 346 -41.22 -10.95 11.40
CA GLY A 346 -41.35 -9.53 11.70
C GLY A 346 -40.83 -8.69 10.55
N ALA A 347 -41.50 -7.56 10.27
CA ALA A 347 -41.08 -6.62 9.24
C ALA A 347 -39.59 -6.29 9.38
N ILE A 348 -38.84 -6.45 8.29
CA ILE A 348 -37.45 -6.02 8.20
C ILE A 348 -37.44 -4.50 8.48
N GLY A 349 -36.75 -4.09 9.55
CA GLY A 349 -36.57 -2.68 9.87
C GLY A 349 -35.95 -1.94 8.67
N PRO A 350 -36.29 -0.66 8.45
CA PRO A 350 -35.79 0.08 7.30
C PRO A 350 -34.27 -0.01 7.25
N THR A 351 -33.74 -0.38 6.09
CA THR A 351 -32.30 -0.36 5.82
C THR A 351 -31.79 1.03 6.16
N GLY A 352 -30.88 1.12 7.14
CA GLY A 352 -30.22 2.37 7.48
C GLY A 352 -29.61 2.99 6.22
N PRO A 353 -29.53 4.33 6.12
CA PRO A 353 -29.01 4.99 4.92
C PRO A 353 -27.68 4.34 4.53
N VAL A 354 -27.60 3.89 3.28
CA VAL A 354 -26.38 3.37 2.68
C VAL A 354 -25.30 4.41 2.93
N GLY A 355 -24.33 4.07 3.78
CA GLY A 355 -23.13 4.89 3.95
C GLY A 355 -22.58 5.12 2.55
N SER A 356 -22.45 6.39 2.17
CA SER A 356 -21.88 6.78 0.89
C SER A 356 -20.66 5.91 0.64
N THR A 357 -20.74 5.07 -0.39
CA THR A 357 -19.58 4.35 -0.88
C THR A 357 -18.55 5.43 -1.16
N GLY A 358 -17.51 5.49 -0.32
CA GLY A 358 -16.37 6.34 -0.58
C GLY A 358 -15.92 6.06 -2.01
N PRO A 359 -15.52 7.09 -2.79
CA PRO A 359 -15.09 6.87 -4.16
C PRO A 359 -14.10 5.71 -4.17
N ALA A 360 -14.30 4.83 -5.15
CA ALA A 360 -13.42 3.70 -5.43
C ALA A 360 -11.97 4.15 -5.24
N ARG A 361 -11.18 3.28 -4.61
CA ARG A 361 -9.75 3.44 -4.33
C ARG A 361 -8.98 3.55 -5.66
N ALA A 362 -9.14 4.66 -6.37
CA ALA A 362 -8.11 5.18 -7.23
C ALA A 362 -6.93 5.42 -6.29
N SER A 363 -5.89 4.63 -6.49
CA SER A 363 -4.58 4.87 -5.91
C SER A 363 -4.07 6.19 -6.51
N PHE A 364 -4.59 7.32 -6.05
CA PHE A 364 -3.98 8.60 -6.31
C PHE A 364 -2.70 8.62 -5.50
N SER A 365 -1.56 8.51 -6.17
CA SER A 365 -0.36 9.21 -5.71
C SER A 365 -0.76 10.68 -5.55
N VAL A 366 -1.17 11.07 -4.35
CA VAL A 366 -1.57 12.45 -4.05
C VAL A 366 -0.30 13.25 -3.83
N ASN A 367 0.28 13.69 -4.95
CA ASN A 367 1.33 14.69 -4.99
C ASN A 367 0.82 15.99 -4.33
N ARG A 368 1.21 16.21 -3.08
CA ARG A 368 0.67 17.27 -2.21
C ARG A 368 1.78 17.98 -1.44
N ILE A 369 1.65 19.28 -1.33
CA ILE A 369 2.54 20.13 -0.54
C ILE A 369 1.73 20.76 0.58
N TYR A 370 2.24 20.64 1.79
CA TYR A 370 1.58 21.11 3.01
C TYR A 370 2.39 22.27 3.59
N VAL A 371 1.71 23.40 3.79
CA VAL A 371 2.35 24.65 4.22
C VAL A 371 1.65 25.19 5.45
N SER A 372 2.35 25.28 6.58
CA SER A 372 1.80 25.83 7.82
C SER A 372 1.73 27.34 7.75
N ASN A 373 0.60 27.91 8.18
CA ASN A 373 0.32 29.34 8.11
C ASN A 373 0.13 29.87 9.53
N TRP A 374 1.19 30.47 10.07
CA TRP A 374 1.25 30.90 11.46
C TRP A 374 0.11 31.86 11.81
N GLY A 375 -0.15 32.82 10.92
CA GLY A 375 -1.11 33.89 11.16
C GLY A 375 -2.57 33.47 11.05
N SER A 376 -2.87 32.32 10.44
CA SER A 376 -4.26 31.87 10.19
C SER A 376 -4.65 30.60 10.94
N GLY A 377 -3.73 29.94 11.63
CA GLY A 377 -3.99 28.66 12.31
C GLY A 377 -4.31 27.49 11.38
N LYS A 378 -3.91 27.60 10.10
CA LYS A 378 -4.26 26.65 9.03
C LYS A 378 -3.04 26.02 8.39
N LEU A 379 -3.23 24.82 7.85
CA LEU A 379 -2.35 24.16 6.90
C LEU A 379 -2.93 24.33 5.49
N SER A 380 -2.21 25.00 4.60
CA SER A 380 -2.57 25.11 3.18
C SER A 380 -2.10 23.86 2.45
N ILE A 381 -2.94 23.33 1.55
CA ILE A 381 -2.67 22.10 0.81
C ILE A 381 -2.63 22.44 -0.67
N ILE A 382 -1.47 22.24 -1.27
CA ILE A 382 -1.20 22.53 -2.67
C ILE A 382 -1.13 21.20 -3.44
N ASP A 383 -1.77 21.16 -4.61
CA ASP A 383 -1.57 20.08 -5.58
C ASP A 383 -0.25 20.31 -6.33
N GLY A 384 0.71 19.40 -6.17
CA GLY A 384 2.05 19.54 -6.75
C GLY A 384 2.13 19.31 -8.26
N ASN A 385 1.07 18.81 -8.90
CA ASN A 385 1.02 18.68 -10.35
C ASN A 385 0.55 19.99 -10.99
N THR A 386 -0.39 20.68 -10.34
CA THR A 386 -0.99 21.91 -10.88
C THR A 386 -0.44 23.19 -10.26
N ASN A 387 0.31 23.10 -9.16
CA ASN A 387 0.78 24.25 -8.37
C ASN A 387 -0.36 25.16 -7.90
N THR A 388 -1.49 24.58 -7.48
CA THR A 388 -2.65 25.32 -6.98
C THR A 388 -3.05 24.87 -5.58
N VAL A 389 -3.55 25.79 -4.76
CA VAL A 389 -4.14 25.43 -3.46
C VAL A 389 -5.48 24.73 -3.69
N VAL A 390 -5.58 23.49 -3.23
CA VAL A 390 -6.81 22.68 -3.37
C VAL A 390 -7.67 22.69 -2.11
N SER A 391 -7.07 22.91 -0.94
CA SER A 391 -7.80 23.00 0.32
C SER A 391 -6.95 23.64 1.42
N SER A 392 -7.57 23.92 2.56
CA SER A 392 -6.87 24.26 3.79
C SER A 392 -7.55 23.59 4.98
N VAL A 393 -6.76 23.25 6.00
CA VAL A 393 -7.21 22.53 7.19
C VAL A 393 -6.87 23.35 8.42
N ILE A 394 -7.80 23.48 9.36
CA ILE A 394 -7.51 24.11 10.66
C ILE A 394 -6.75 23.09 11.50
N VAL A 395 -5.58 23.49 12.01
CA VAL A 395 -4.67 22.60 12.75
C VAL A 395 -4.51 23.02 14.21
N GLY A 396 -4.47 24.32 14.47
CA GLY A 396 -4.27 24.89 15.79
C GLY A 396 -3.71 26.31 15.69
N ASN A 397 -3.49 26.96 16.83
CA ASN A 397 -2.95 28.31 16.89
C ASN A 397 -1.43 28.30 16.67
N SER A 398 -0.96 29.24 15.86
CA SER A 398 0.47 29.44 15.56
C SER A 398 1.16 28.16 15.03
N PRO A 399 0.71 27.54 13.94
CA PRO A 399 1.36 26.36 13.39
C PRO A 399 2.76 26.72 12.85
N MET A 400 3.76 25.92 13.22
CA MET A 400 5.19 26.15 12.96
C MET A 400 5.75 25.10 12.00
N GLY A 401 6.59 24.18 12.46
CA GLY A 401 7.12 23.10 11.65
C GLY A 401 6.02 22.13 11.19
N VAL A 402 6.21 21.59 9.99
CA VAL A 402 5.40 20.51 9.43
C VAL A 402 6.32 19.44 8.86
N SER A 403 5.97 18.18 9.05
CA SER A 403 6.70 17.03 8.48
C SER A 403 5.70 15.93 8.12
N MET A 404 6.00 15.17 7.09
CA MET A 404 5.24 13.97 6.73
C MET A 404 5.96 12.68 7.16
N ASN A 405 5.22 11.60 7.26
CA ASN A 405 5.74 10.24 7.30
C ASN A 405 5.38 9.52 5.99
N SER A 406 6.36 9.25 5.14
CA SER A 406 6.15 8.56 3.86
C SER A 406 5.67 7.11 4.00
N ALA A 407 5.91 6.46 5.14
CA ALA A 407 5.46 5.09 5.37
C ALA A 407 3.97 5.00 5.73
N THR A 408 3.43 6.02 6.39
CA THR A 408 2.04 6.03 6.88
C THR A 408 1.13 7.04 6.18
N ASN A 409 1.71 7.89 5.32
CA ASN A 409 1.04 9.04 4.73
C ASN A 409 0.46 10.01 5.80
N GLY A 410 1.09 10.07 6.98
CA GLY A 410 0.67 10.96 8.07
C GLY A 410 1.40 12.30 8.00
N ILE A 411 0.67 13.41 8.19
CA ILE A 411 1.23 14.75 8.24
C ILE A 411 1.12 15.29 9.66
N TYR A 412 2.21 15.86 10.16
CA TYR A 412 2.33 16.29 11.54
C TYR A 412 2.69 17.77 11.58
N VAL A 413 1.92 18.56 12.32
CA VAL A 413 2.09 20.01 12.43
C VAL A 413 2.30 20.38 13.89
N ALA A 414 3.36 21.11 14.22
CA ALA A 414 3.58 21.66 15.56
C ALA A 414 2.75 22.93 15.76
N ASN A 415 1.87 22.96 16.76
CA ASN A 415 1.08 24.15 17.10
C ASN A 415 1.68 24.81 18.34
N TYR A 416 2.40 25.91 18.10
CA TYR A 416 3.27 26.51 19.10
C TYR A 416 2.51 27.02 20.33
N THR A 417 1.37 27.69 20.12
CA THR A 417 0.58 28.27 21.21
C THR A 417 -0.22 27.20 21.96
N ASP A 418 -0.67 26.16 21.26
CA ASP A 418 -1.54 25.13 21.82
C ASP A 418 -0.78 24.01 22.54
N ASN A 419 0.56 24.01 22.49
CA ASN A 419 1.41 23.00 23.14
C ASN A 419 1.13 21.55 22.68
N ASN A 420 0.67 21.39 21.44
CA ASN A 420 0.31 20.10 20.85
C ASN A 420 0.85 19.96 19.41
N ILE A 421 0.66 18.79 18.83
CA ILE A 421 0.80 18.58 17.38
C ILE A 421 -0.55 18.22 16.79
N SER A 422 -0.84 18.62 15.55
CA SER A 422 -1.95 18.04 14.78
C SER A 422 -1.43 16.89 13.94
N ILE A 423 -2.15 15.77 13.93
CA ILE A 423 -1.82 14.59 13.14
C ILE A 423 -2.91 14.43 12.08
N ILE A 424 -2.52 14.46 10.82
CA ILE A 424 -3.42 14.63 9.67
C ILE A 424 -3.26 13.42 8.75
N ASP A 425 -4.37 12.82 8.34
CA ASP A 425 -4.36 11.74 7.36
C ASP A 425 -4.16 12.34 5.96
N GLY A 426 -3.05 12.00 5.30
CA GLY A 426 -2.71 12.50 3.96
C GLY A 426 -3.61 12.00 2.84
N ASN A 427 -4.46 10.99 3.09
CA ASN A 427 -5.45 10.55 2.10
C ASN A 427 -6.69 11.44 2.13
N THR A 428 -7.16 11.79 3.33
CA THR A 428 -8.42 12.53 3.52
C THR A 428 -8.19 14.02 3.77
N ASN A 429 -6.96 14.43 4.09
CA ASN A 429 -6.61 15.77 4.54
C ASN A 429 -7.40 16.22 5.78
N THR A 430 -7.66 15.30 6.71
CA THR A 430 -8.41 15.59 7.94
C THR A 430 -7.52 15.42 9.17
N VAL A 431 -7.70 16.28 10.18
CA VAL A 431 -7.04 16.13 11.48
C VAL A 431 -7.63 14.92 12.20
N ILE A 432 -6.78 13.95 12.52
CA ILE A 432 -7.11 12.73 13.27
C ILE A 432 -7.22 13.04 14.76
N THR A 433 -6.19 13.69 15.30
CA THR A 433 -6.07 14.03 16.72
C THR A 433 -5.02 15.11 16.93
N SER A 434 -5.04 15.74 18.12
CA SER A 434 -4.08 16.77 18.50
C SER A 434 -3.43 16.50 19.87
N PRO A 435 -2.57 15.46 20.02
CA PRO A 435 -1.96 15.12 21.29
C PRO A 435 -0.98 16.19 21.75
N VAL A 436 -0.85 16.34 23.08
CA VAL A 436 0.15 17.21 23.71
C VAL A 436 1.54 16.81 23.22
N ALA A 437 2.36 17.80 22.85
CA ALA A 437 3.71 17.59 22.31
C ALA A 437 4.80 18.22 23.19
N GLY A 438 4.40 18.76 24.35
CA GLY A 438 5.25 19.52 25.26
C GLY A 438 5.03 21.02 25.11
N TYR A 439 5.88 21.83 25.74
CA TYR A 439 5.68 23.29 25.82
C TYR A 439 6.37 24.02 24.66
N THR A 440 5.61 24.80 23.90
CA THR A 440 6.05 25.54 22.70
C THR A 440 6.72 24.65 21.65
N PRO A 441 6.00 23.66 21.08
CA PRO A 441 6.52 22.84 20.01
C PRO A 441 6.83 23.72 18.79
N TYR A 442 8.02 23.58 18.22
CA TYR A 442 8.52 24.50 17.20
C TYR A 442 8.80 23.80 15.87
N ALA A 443 9.80 22.91 15.83
CA ALA A 443 10.13 22.14 14.65
C ALA A 443 9.79 20.66 14.86
N ILE A 444 9.50 19.98 13.76
CA ILE A 444 9.08 18.58 13.75
C ILE A 444 9.81 17.85 12.64
N SER A 445 10.26 16.64 12.92
CA SER A 445 10.83 15.73 11.92
C SER A 445 10.40 14.31 12.24
N VAL A 446 10.10 13.53 11.21
CA VAL A 446 9.64 12.15 11.37
C VAL A 446 10.71 11.17 10.88
N ASN A 447 10.92 10.11 11.64
CA ASN A 447 11.61 8.93 11.14
C ASN A 447 10.59 7.96 10.56
N SER A 448 10.49 7.90 9.23
CA SER A 448 9.56 7.00 8.55
C SER A 448 9.87 5.52 8.76
N ALA A 449 11.14 5.16 8.99
CA ALA A 449 11.55 3.78 9.23
C ALA A 449 11.11 3.26 10.61
N THR A 450 11.09 4.12 11.63
CA THR A 450 10.69 3.73 12.99
C THR A 450 9.29 4.22 13.39
N ASN A 451 8.63 4.97 12.50
CA ASN A 451 7.37 5.67 12.77
C ASN A 451 7.41 6.53 14.05
N LYS A 452 8.57 7.14 14.34
CA LYS A 452 8.75 8.05 15.48
C LYS A 452 8.76 9.50 15.02
N ILE A 453 8.08 10.35 15.77
CA ILE A 453 7.98 11.78 15.53
C ILE A 453 8.80 12.51 16.59
N TYR A 454 9.70 13.39 16.15
CA TYR A 454 10.57 14.17 17.02
C TYR A 454 10.17 15.63 16.94
N VAL A 455 9.86 16.24 18.08
CA VAL A 455 9.32 17.61 18.18
C VAL A 455 10.19 18.44 19.12
N THR A 456 10.76 19.54 18.64
CA THR A 456 11.53 20.45 19.49
C THR A 456 10.61 21.32 20.35
N ASN A 457 10.97 21.49 21.62
CA ASN A 457 10.28 22.34 22.58
C ASN A 457 11.16 23.55 22.88
N TYR A 458 10.85 24.67 22.22
CA TYR A 458 11.76 25.80 22.09
C TYR A 458 12.21 26.38 23.45
N TYR A 459 11.28 26.62 24.38
CA TYR A 459 11.60 27.18 25.70
C TYR A 459 11.93 26.15 26.79
N ARG A 460 11.86 24.85 26.49
CA ARG A 460 12.16 23.80 27.48
C ARG A 460 13.48 23.09 27.24
N ASN A 461 14.21 23.44 26.17
CA ASN A 461 15.48 22.79 25.80
C ASN A 461 15.32 21.27 25.68
N LYS A 462 14.19 20.83 25.08
CA LYS A 462 13.81 19.42 24.98
C LYS A 462 13.37 19.03 23.59
N VAL A 463 13.51 17.76 23.25
CA VAL A 463 12.86 17.11 22.12
C VAL A 463 11.89 16.04 22.63
N SER A 464 10.61 16.19 22.33
CA SER A 464 9.59 15.16 22.58
C SER A 464 9.69 14.10 21.49
N VAL A 465 9.64 12.83 21.89
CA VAL A 465 9.57 11.66 21.00
C VAL A 465 8.16 11.11 21.12
N ILE A 466 7.42 11.08 20.03
CA ILE A 466 6.04 10.61 19.96
C ILE A 466 6.03 9.35 19.10
N ASP A 467 5.33 8.32 19.58
CA ASP A 467 5.07 7.11 18.80
C ASP A 467 3.99 7.38 17.76
N GLY A 468 4.30 7.21 16.49
CA GLY A 468 3.36 7.45 15.39
C GLY A 468 2.26 6.39 15.28
N LYS A 469 2.33 5.28 16.04
CA LYS A 469 1.26 4.28 16.08
C LYS A 469 0.22 4.61 17.16
N SER A 470 0.66 4.87 18.38
CA SER A 470 -0.22 5.19 19.52
C SER A 470 -0.52 6.67 19.70
N ASN A 471 0.22 7.56 19.02
CA ASN A 471 0.18 9.02 19.19
C ASN A 471 0.52 9.49 20.62
N SER A 472 1.26 8.68 21.38
CA SER A 472 1.66 8.98 22.76
C SER A 472 3.12 9.43 22.85
N ILE A 473 3.44 10.25 23.86
CA ILE A 473 4.83 10.65 24.13
C ILE A 473 5.58 9.45 24.74
N LEU A 474 6.64 9.02 24.06
CA LEU A 474 7.56 7.99 24.51
C LEU A 474 8.64 8.53 25.45
N LYS A 475 9.18 9.72 25.13
CA LYS A 475 10.34 10.28 25.84
C LYS A 475 10.45 11.79 25.59
N SER A 476 11.11 12.51 26.49
CA SER A 476 11.49 13.91 26.26
C SER A 476 12.96 14.08 26.56
N ILE A 477 13.76 14.25 25.50
CA ILE A 477 15.22 14.26 25.51
C ILE A 477 15.69 15.68 25.80
N THR A 478 16.55 15.89 26.80
CA THR A 478 17.18 17.20 27.03
C THR A 478 18.26 17.44 25.99
N VAL A 479 18.25 18.62 25.38
CA VAL A 479 19.20 19.07 24.35
C VAL A 479 19.75 20.44 24.73
N GLY A 480 20.55 21.05 23.83
CA GLY A 480 21.04 22.41 24.01
C GLY A 480 19.93 23.46 24.06
N THR A 481 20.32 24.70 24.30
CA THR A 481 19.37 25.78 24.52
C THR A 481 18.73 26.25 23.21
N LYS A 482 17.40 26.35 23.24
CA LYS A 482 16.56 26.76 22.11
C LYS A 482 16.76 25.87 20.87
N PRO A 483 16.35 24.60 21.00
CA PRO A 483 16.26 23.67 19.87
C PRO A 483 15.26 24.26 18.85
N TYR A 484 15.80 24.82 17.78
CA TYR A 484 15.04 25.62 16.81
C TYR A 484 14.64 24.78 15.60
N ALA A 485 15.56 23.97 15.09
CA ALA A 485 15.32 23.09 13.95
C ALA A 485 15.73 21.66 14.28
N ILE A 486 15.12 20.71 13.58
CA ILE A 486 15.36 19.29 13.76
C ILE A 486 15.30 18.59 12.41
N SER A 487 16.22 17.65 12.20
CA SER A 487 16.20 16.76 11.04
C SER A 487 16.57 15.36 11.48
N VAL A 488 15.86 14.38 10.96
CA VAL A 488 16.17 12.96 11.12
C VAL A 488 16.96 12.48 9.92
N ASN A 489 17.95 11.62 10.12
CA ASN A 489 18.46 10.72 9.09
C ASN A 489 17.82 9.34 9.27
N PRO A 490 16.85 8.94 8.43
CA PRO A 490 16.18 7.65 8.57
C PRO A 490 17.11 6.46 8.39
N SER A 491 18.18 6.57 7.58
CA SER A 491 19.08 5.45 7.30
C SER A 491 20.00 5.13 8.46
N THR A 492 20.42 6.12 9.24
CA THR A 492 21.28 5.93 10.42
C THR A 492 20.52 6.00 11.74
N ASN A 493 19.22 6.27 11.71
CA ASN A 493 18.40 6.58 12.88
C ASN A 493 19.02 7.64 13.81
N LYS A 494 19.73 8.63 13.24
CA LYS A 494 20.29 9.76 14.00
C LYS A 494 19.40 10.98 13.84
N ILE A 495 19.31 11.80 14.88
CA ILE A 495 18.50 13.02 14.91
C ILE A 495 19.41 14.20 15.24
N TYR A 496 19.34 15.24 14.42
CA TYR A 496 20.18 16.43 14.49
C TYR A 496 19.31 17.61 14.91
N VAL A 497 19.67 18.26 16.01
CA VAL A 497 18.88 19.35 16.61
C VAL A 497 19.71 20.62 16.68
N ALA A 498 19.36 21.63 15.91
CA ALA A 498 20.02 22.94 15.93
C ALA A 498 19.65 23.71 17.21
N ASN A 499 20.63 23.98 18.06
CA ASN A 499 20.43 24.69 19.32
C ASN A 499 20.82 26.16 19.13
N TYR A 500 19.82 26.99 18.92
CA TYR A 500 19.97 28.41 18.59
C TYR A 500 20.79 29.18 19.63
N GLY A 501 20.61 28.90 20.92
CA GLY A 501 21.27 29.64 22.00
C GLY A 501 22.72 29.22 22.24
N ASP A 502 23.08 27.99 21.87
CA ASP A 502 24.40 27.41 22.14
C ASP A 502 25.33 27.44 20.91
N ASN A 503 24.83 27.87 19.74
CA ASN A 503 25.57 27.84 18.47
C ASN A 503 26.13 26.45 18.14
N ASN A 504 25.35 25.41 18.41
CA ASN A 504 25.76 24.01 18.19
C ASN A 504 24.58 23.16 17.69
N ILE A 505 24.86 21.89 17.42
CA ILE A 505 23.87 20.86 17.10
C ILE A 505 23.99 19.73 18.10
N SER A 506 22.89 19.28 18.69
CA SER A 506 22.85 18.01 19.43
C SER A 506 22.60 16.86 18.45
N ILE A 507 23.40 15.80 18.56
CA ILE A 507 23.18 14.54 17.83
C ILE A 507 22.59 13.52 18.78
N ILE A 508 21.40 13.03 18.48
CA ILE A 508 20.68 12.03 19.26
C ILE A 508 20.72 10.70 18.52
N ASP A 509 21.03 9.63 19.24
CA ASP A 509 20.79 8.26 18.76
C ASP A 509 19.30 7.92 18.92
N GLY A 510 18.61 7.61 17.82
CA GLY A 510 17.17 7.31 17.82
C GLY A 510 16.81 5.95 18.42
N ASN A 511 17.79 5.07 18.64
CA ASN A 511 17.57 3.79 19.33
C ASN A 511 17.47 4.03 20.85
N SER A 512 18.50 4.62 21.45
CA SER A 512 18.56 4.91 22.89
C SER A 512 17.78 6.16 23.31
N ASN A 513 17.54 7.09 22.36
CA ASN A 513 17.02 8.44 22.59
C ASN A 513 17.90 9.24 23.57
N ILE A 514 19.22 9.19 23.36
CA ILE A 514 20.24 9.89 24.16
C ILE A 514 21.05 10.80 23.23
N VAL A 515 21.42 11.98 23.72
CA VAL A 515 22.37 12.87 23.04
C VAL A 515 23.76 12.23 23.08
N MET A 516 24.29 11.85 21.93
CA MET A 516 25.62 11.24 21.77
C MET A 516 26.73 12.27 21.90
N THR A 517 26.55 13.42 21.27
CA THR A 517 27.55 14.49 21.20
C THR A 517 26.89 15.80 20.75
N THR A 518 27.65 16.89 20.85
CA THR A 518 27.31 18.20 20.29
C THR A 518 28.42 18.70 19.39
N ILE A 519 28.08 19.32 18.27
CA ILE A 519 29.04 19.92 17.33
C ILE A 519 28.81 21.43 17.28
N SER A 520 29.86 22.21 17.55
CA SER A 520 29.82 23.67 17.36
C SER A 520 29.65 24.03 15.88
N VAL A 521 28.78 24.99 15.60
CA VAL A 521 28.51 25.51 14.25
C VAL A 521 28.59 27.03 14.24
N GLY A 522 28.15 27.66 13.15
CA GLY A 522 28.00 29.12 13.11
C GLY A 522 26.98 29.64 14.13
N THR A 523 26.87 30.96 14.19
CA THR A 523 26.01 31.62 15.17
C THR A 523 24.53 31.53 14.81
N GLN A 524 23.69 31.31 15.83
CA GLN A 524 22.23 31.26 15.73
C GLN A 524 21.72 30.25 14.68
N PRO A 525 22.02 28.95 14.82
CA PRO A 525 21.55 27.94 13.87
C PRO A 525 20.02 27.82 13.89
N ARG A 526 19.39 27.89 12.71
CA ARG A 526 17.92 27.93 12.54
C ARG A 526 17.34 26.96 11.52
N GLY A 527 18.18 26.30 10.74
CA GLY A 527 17.79 25.24 9.82
C GLY A 527 18.77 24.09 9.89
N VAL A 528 18.27 22.87 9.75
CA VAL A 528 19.11 21.67 9.61
C VAL A 528 18.44 20.72 8.64
N CYS A 529 19.21 20.14 7.73
CA CYS A 529 18.76 19.05 6.88
C CYS A 529 19.89 18.05 6.66
N VAL A 530 19.52 16.80 6.39
CA VAL A 530 20.47 15.73 6.08
C VAL A 530 20.40 15.44 4.59
N ASN A 531 21.55 15.33 3.94
CA ASN A 531 21.65 14.78 2.60
C ASN A 531 21.84 13.26 2.69
N PRO A 532 20.83 12.46 2.34
CA PRO A 532 20.91 11.00 2.48
C PRO A 532 21.88 10.36 1.50
N LEU A 533 22.28 11.05 0.43
CA LEU A 533 23.22 10.53 -0.58
C LEU A 533 24.66 10.56 -0.08
N THR A 534 25.05 11.67 0.56
CA THR A 534 26.42 11.91 1.01
C THR A 534 26.60 11.71 2.51
N ASN A 535 25.52 11.48 3.25
CA ASN A 535 25.47 11.49 4.71
C ASN A 535 26.01 12.81 5.32
N GLN A 536 25.94 13.92 4.57
CA GLN A 536 26.33 15.24 5.07
C GLN A 536 25.14 15.96 5.70
N ILE A 537 25.42 16.74 6.74
CA ILE A 537 24.43 17.56 7.45
C ILE A 537 24.72 19.02 7.15
N TYR A 538 23.68 19.74 6.77
CA TYR A 538 23.75 21.16 6.41
C TYR A 538 22.97 21.97 7.41
N VAL A 539 23.59 23.02 7.93
CA VAL A 539 23.05 23.81 9.04
C VAL A 539 23.03 25.28 8.66
N ALA A 540 21.84 25.87 8.60
CA ALA A 540 21.68 27.28 8.31
C ALA A 540 21.96 28.14 9.54
N ASN A 541 23.05 28.91 9.52
CA ASN A 541 23.47 29.77 10.62
C ASN A 541 23.01 31.20 10.35
N TRP A 542 21.91 31.57 10.99
CA TRP A 542 21.26 32.85 10.78
C TRP A 542 22.18 34.05 11.06
N GLY A 543 22.96 33.98 12.13
CA GLY A 543 23.81 35.09 12.57
C GLY A 543 25.14 35.19 11.84
N SER A 544 25.62 34.09 11.25
CA SER A 544 26.91 34.03 10.55
C SER A 544 26.80 34.05 9.02
N TYR A 545 25.58 34.08 8.48
CA TYR A 545 25.31 34.14 7.04
C TYR A 545 25.98 33.03 6.22
N ASN A 546 26.03 31.82 6.80
CA ASN A 546 26.65 30.67 6.16
C ASN A 546 25.87 29.38 6.44
N ILE A 547 26.19 28.34 5.68
CA ILE A 547 25.81 26.95 5.96
C ILE A 547 27.01 26.21 6.53
N THR A 548 26.90 25.64 7.73
CA THR A 548 27.91 24.67 8.19
C THR A 548 27.63 23.31 7.56
N VAL A 549 28.66 22.67 7.02
CA VAL A 549 28.60 21.31 6.46
C VAL A 549 29.34 20.36 7.38
N ILE A 550 28.69 19.27 7.77
CA ILE A 550 29.23 18.26 8.69
C ILE A 550 29.19 16.90 8.04
N ASP A 551 30.25 16.11 8.21
CA ASP A 551 30.23 14.69 7.89
C ASP A 551 29.45 13.93 8.97
N GLY A 552 28.35 13.29 8.59
CA GLY A 552 27.51 12.50 9.49
C GLY A 552 28.13 11.19 9.96
N THR A 553 29.26 10.78 9.37
CA THR A 553 30.01 9.58 9.77
C THR A 553 30.94 9.92 10.92
N SER A 554 31.87 10.87 10.70
CA SER A 554 32.85 11.30 11.71
C SER A 554 32.31 12.31 12.72
N ASN A 555 31.17 12.96 12.43
CA ASN A 555 30.61 14.07 13.20
C ASN A 555 31.56 15.30 13.26
N ILE A 556 32.33 15.53 12.19
CA ILE A 556 33.28 16.64 12.09
C ILE A 556 32.77 17.69 11.09
N VAL A 557 33.00 18.97 11.38
CA VAL A 557 32.73 20.07 10.45
C VAL A 557 33.70 19.99 9.27
N ILE A 558 33.14 19.90 8.07
CA ILE A 558 33.90 19.89 6.80
C ILE A 558 34.25 21.33 6.40
N THR A 559 33.25 22.21 6.36
CA THR A 559 33.42 23.59 5.88
C THR A 559 32.25 24.49 6.30
N TYR A 560 32.43 25.80 6.09
CA TYR A 560 31.40 26.81 6.19
C TYR A 560 31.21 27.43 4.80
N VAL A 561 30.00 27.36 4.26
CA VAL A 561 29.67 27.86 2.92
C VAL A 561 28.97 29.22 3.07
N PRO A 562 29.58 30.35 2.68
CA PRO A 562 28.91 31.64 2.70
C PRO A 562 27.66 31.62 1.81
N VAL A 563 26.54 32.15 2.32
CA VAL A 563 25.28 32.29 1.58
C VAL A 563 24.72 33.70 1.79
N GLY A 564 23.48 33.94 1.39
CA GLY A 564 22.82 35.23 1.57
C GLY A 564 22.50 35.56 3.04
N ILE A 565 21.81 36.68 3.22
CA ILE A 565 21.53 37.26 4.53
C ILE A 565 20.54 36.39 5.32
N GLN A 566 20.91 36.08 6.56
CA GLN A 566 20.08 35.37 7.54
C GLN A 566 19.49 34.05 7.00
N PRO A 567 20.32 33.06 6.66
CA PRO A 567 19.82 31.79 6.16
C PRO A 567 18.96 31.11 7.23
N ARG A 568 17.80 30.59 6.83
CA ARG A 568 16.81 30.01 7.74
C ARG A 568 16.41 28.60 7.33
N GLY A 569 15.62 28.49 6.26
CA GLY A 569 15.17 27.22 5.72
C GLY A 569 16.29 26.56 4.93
N VAL A 570 16.47 25.25 5.11
CA VAL A 570 17.43 24.47 4.33
C VAL A 570 16.81 23.13 3.97
N ALA A 571 16.93 22.72 2.71
CA ALA A 571 16.43 21.44 2.23
C ALA A 571 17.35 20.85 1.15
N VAL A 572 17.33 19.52 1.05
CA VAL A 572 18.13 18.78 0.06
C VAL A 572 17.23 18.31 -1.06
N ASN A 573 17.63 18.62 -2.29
CA ASN A 573 17.17 17.93 -3.48
C ASN A 573 18.13 16.79 -3.79
N SER A 574 17.71 15.57 -3.43
CA SER A 574 18.48 14.36 -3.68
C SER A 574 18.56 13.99 -5.16
N ILE A 575 17.61 14.39 -6.01
CA ILE A 575 17.67 14.09 -7.45
C ILE A 575 18.87 14.77 -8.10
N MET A 576 19.16 16.00 -7.69
CA MET A 576 20.22 16.83 -8.27
C MET A 576 21.45 16.94 -7.38
N ASN A 577 21.44 16.30 -6.21
CA ASN A 577 22.42 16.50 -5.13
C ASN A 577 22.70 17.99 -4.87
N ARG A 578 21.62 18.78 -4.69
CA ARG A 578 21.68 20.23 -4.45
C ARG A 578 21.04 20.57 -3.12
N ILE A 579 21.58 21.57 -2.45
CA ILE A 579 21.07 22.07 -1.17
C ILE A 579 20.55 23.48 -1.40
N TYR A 580 19.31 23.73 -0.98
CA TYR A 580 18.64 25.02 -1.13
C TYR A 580 18.59 25.67 0.24
N ALA A 581 19.15 26.88 0.35
CA ALA A 581 19.19 27.66 1.57
C ALA A 581 18.42 28.98 1.39
N GLY A 582 17.29 29.13 2.08
CA GLY A 582 16.45 30.32 2.03
C GLY A 582 17.05 31.44 2.87
N ASN A 583 17.39 32.54 2.22
CA ASN A 583 18.02 33.70 2.85
C ASN A 583 16.94 34.69 3.27
N TYR A 584 16.50 34.57 4.53
CA TYR A 584 15.34 35.29 5.06
C TYR A 584 15.44 36.80 4.84
N GLY A 585 16.61 37.38 5.13
CA GLY A 585 16.85 38.81 4.95
C GLY A 585 17.16 39.22 3.50
N GLY A 586 17.36 38.26 2.59
CA GLY A 586 17.83 38.48 1.23
C GLY A 586 16.80 38.29 0.11
N ARG A 587 15.57 37.82 0.43
CA ARG A 587 14.50 37.52 -0.56
C ARG A 587 14.98 36.60 -1.69
N ASN A 588 15.92 35.70 -1.39
CA ASN A 588 16.49 34.78 -2.36
C ASN A 588 16.86 33.44 -1.71
N VAL A 589 17.20 32.46 -2.54
CA VAL A 589 17.62 31.12 -2.14
C VAL A 589 18.98 30.84 -2.74
N SER A 590 19.97 30.53 -1.91
CA SER A 590 21.27 30.04 -2.39
C SER A 590 21.17 28.55 -2.70
N VAL A 591 21.71 28.13 -3.85
CA VAL A 591 21.82 26.73 -4.25
C VAL A 591 23.27 26.30 -4.10
N ILE A 592 23.50 25.28 -3.29
CA ILE A 592 24.82 24.72 -2.99
C ILE A 592 24.93 23.35 -3.68
N SER A 593 26.04 23.11 -4.37
CA SER A 593 26.37 21.79 -4.89
C SER A 593 26.69 20.85 -3.72
N GLY A 594 25.97 19.74 -3.59
CA GLY A 594 26.26 18.70 -2.59
C GLY A 594 27.50 17.87 -2.91
N LEU A 595 28.13 18.07 -4.08
CA LEU A 595 29.40 17.44 -4.44
C LEU A 595 30.58 18.30 -3.97
N SER A 596 30.57 19.60 -4.25
CA SER A 596 31.70 20.51 -4.00
C SER A 596 31.52 21.40 -2.77
N ASN A 597 30.32 21.47 -2.19
CA ASN A 597 29.96 22.38 -1.10
C ASN A 597 30.22 23.87 -1.44
N VAL A 598 29.94 24.25 -2.68
CA VAL A 598 30.05 25.63 -3.19
C VAL A 598 28.69 26.12 -3.67
N VAL A 599 28.39 27.41 -3.49
CA VAL A 599 27.20 28.05 -4.06
C VAL A 599 27.33 28.11 -5.58
N ILE A 600 26.35 27.54 -6.29
CA ILE A 600 26.30 27.47 -7.75
C ILE A 600 25.21 28.36 -8.36
N ALA A 601 24.25 28.82 -7.55
CA ALA A 601 23.22 29.77 -7.96
C ALA A 601 22.66 30.51 -6.75
N THR A 602 22.04 31.67 -6.99
CA THR A 602 21.22 32.38 -5.99
C THR A 602 19.93 32.85 -6.69
N ILE A 603 18.76 32.41 -6.20
CA ILE A 603 17.46 32.47 -6.90
C ILE A 603 16.53 33.45 -6.17
N GLU A 604 16.05 34.48 -6.85
CA GLU A 604 15.08 35.43 -6.26
C GLU A 604 13.73 34.76 -6.00
N VAL A 605 13.16 35.03 -4.83
CA VAL A 605 11.85 34.53 -4.38
C VAL A 605 11.09 35.64 -3.65
N GLY A 606 9.98 35.32 -2.98
CA GLY A 606 9.24 36.29 -2.17
C GLY A 606 10.01 36.78 -0.94
N SER A 607 9.39 37.71 -0.20
CA SER A 607 9.96 38.25 1.04
C SER A 607 10.04 37.20 2.13
N GLU A 608 11.16 37.20 2.86
CA GLU A 608 11.37 36.38 4.05
C GLU A 608 11.19 34.87 3.81
N PRO A 609 11.96 34.29 2.85
CA PRO A 609 11.91 32.85 2.59
C PRO A 609 12.26 32.09 3.88
N SER A 610 11.38 31.17 4.28
CA SER A 610 11.39 30.59 5.62
C SER A 610 11.52 29.08 5.65
N GLY A 611 10.58 28.35 5.07
CA GLY A 611 10.62 26.88 4.96
C GLY A 611 10.81 26.45 3.52
N ILE A 612 11.48 25.32 3.32
CA ILE A 612 11.75 24.77 2.00
C ILE A 612 11.37 23.29 2.01
N GLY A 613 10.53 22.89 1.06
CA GLY A 613 10.20 21.49 0.78
C GLY A 613 10.63 21.13 -0.64
N VAL A 614 11.14 19.91 -0.82
CA VAL A 614 11.53 19.42 -2.15
C VAL A 614 10.60 18.29 -2.54
N ASN A 615 10.03 18.41 -3.73
CA ASN A 615 9.25 17.37 -4.36
C ASN A 615 10.15 16.50 -5.23
N SER A 616 10.44 15.29 -4.75
CA SER A 616 11.29 14.35 -5.48
C SER A 616 10.61 13.71 -6.69
N ALA A 617 9.28 13.79 -6.81
CA ALA A 617 8.58 13.27 -7.99
C ALA A 617 8.64 14.25 -9.17
N THR A 618 8.56 15.55 -8.91
CA THR A 618 8.52 16.59 -9.94
C THR A 618 9.81 17.40 -10.08
N ASN A 619 10.82 17.13 -9.24
CA ASN A 619 12.05 17.92 -9.13
C ASN A 619 11.79 19.41 -8.83
N GLN A 620 10.70 19.73 -8.15
CA GLN A 620 10.33 21.10 -7.79
C GLN A 620 10.66 21.42 -6.33
N ILE A 621 11.02 22.67 -6.07
CA ILE A 621 11.35 23.17 -4.73
C ILE A 621 10.33 24.23 -4.35
N TYR A 622 9.70 24.06 -3.19
CA TYR A 622 8.64 24.91 -2.68
C TYR A 622 9.19 25.72 -1.51
N VAL A 623 9.19 27.04 -1.65
CA VAL A 623 9.77 27.98 -0.68
C VAL A 623 8.66 28.85 -0.12
N SER A 624 8.35 28.72 1.17
CA SER A 624 7.38 29.61 1.82
C SER A 624 8.00 30.99 2.05
N ASN A 625 7.29 32.03 1.65
CA ASN A 625 7.72 33.42 1.81
C ASN A 625 6.84 34.10 2.84
N ASN A 626 7.39 34.31 4.05
CA ASN A 626 6.61 34.64 5.23
C ASN A 626 5.87 35.97 5.09
N ALA A 627 6.59 37.07 4.86
CA ALA A 627 5.97 38.38 4.68
C ALA A 627 5.12 38.49 3.41
N SER A 628 5.41 37.70 2.37
CA SER A 628 4.65 37.73 1.11
C SER A 628 3.38 36.87 1.12
N SER A 629 3.16 36.04 2.14
CA SER A 629 2.02 35.11 2.24
C SER A 629 1.83 34.24 0.98
N ASN A 630 2.92 33.77 0.40
CA ASN A 630 2.92 32.93 -0.79
C ASN A 630 4.03 31.87 -0.73
N VAL A 631 4.02 30.96 -1.71
CA VAL A 631 5.05 29.94 -1.91
C VAL A 631 5.63 30.12 -3.31
N SER A 632 6.95 30.29 -3.40
CA SER A 632 7.66 30.25 -4.69
C SER A 632 7.94 28.79 -5.05
N VAL A 633 7.69 28.41 -6.31
CA VAL A 633 8.02 27.09 -6.86
C VAL A 633 9.20 27.25 -7.81
N ILE A 634 10.30 26.59 -7.51
CA ILE A 634 11.54 26.60 -8.30
C ILE A 634 11.64 25.27 -9.03
N ASP A 635 11.93 25.29 -10.34
CA ASP A 635 12.36 24.09 -11.06
C ASP A 635 13.80 23.74 -10.67
N GLY A 636 14.00 22.55 -10.11
CA GLY A 636 15.30 22.10 -9.61
C GLY A 636 16.33 21.83 -10.69
N THR A 637 15.90 21.73 -11.96
CA THR A 637 16.81 21.57 -13.11
C THR A 637 17.42 22.92 -13.48
N SER A 638 16.56 23.89 -13.83
CA SER A 638 16.95 25.21 -14.32
C SER A 638 17.29 26.23 -13.23
N ASN A 639 16.89 25.98 -11.97
CA ASN A 639 16.98 26.94 -10.86
C ASN A 639 16.17 28.23 -11.08
N ILE A 640 15.06 28.14 -11.81
CA ILE A 640 14.17 29.29 -12.11
C ILE A 640 12.86 29.13 -11.33
N VAL A 641 12.30 30.25 -10.85
CA VAL A 641 10.94 30.27 -10.29
C VAL A 641 9.92 30.12 -11.41
N ILE A 642 9.13 29.05 -11.37
CA ILE A 642 8.12 28.70 -12.37
C ILE A 642 6.69 29.00 -11.93
N ALA A 643 6.46 29.20 -10.63
CA ALA A 643 5.17 29.60 -10.10
C ALA A 643 5.30 30.34 -8.77
N THR A 644 4.29 31.14 -8.43
CA THR A 644 4.10 31.74 -7.11
C THR A 644 2.67 31.51 -6.67
N ILE A 645 2.48 30.83 -5.54
CA ILE A 645 1.20 30.32 -5.08
C ILE A 645 0.77 31.09 -3.83
N PRO A 646 -0.31 31.89 -3.87
CA PRO A 646 -0.86 32.51 -2.66
C PRO A 646 -1.31 31.44 -1.65
N VAL A 647 -0.93 31.60 -0.38
CA VAL A 647 -1.33 30.70 0.72
C VAL A 647 -1.87 31.52 1.89
N GLY A 648 -2.09 30.89 3.05
CA GLY A 648 -2.48 31.58 4.27
C GLY A 648 -1.44 32.59 4.76
N THR A 649 -1.79 33.37 5.79
CA THR A 649 -0.94 34.44 6.30
C THR A 649 0.26 33.90 7.07
N LEU A 650 1.42 34.52 6.82
CA LEU A 650 2.71 34.21 7.47
C LEU A 650 3.07 32.72 7.36
N PRO A 651 3.26 32.17 6.14
CA PRO A 651 3.63 30.79 5.95
C PRO A 651 5.05 30.51 6.48
N LEU A 652 5.25 29.34 7.07
CA LEU A 652 6.51 28.96 7.71
C LEU A 652 7.03 27.60 7.24
N GLY A 653 6.51 26.50 7.78
CA GLY A 653 6.96 25.15 7.45
C GLY A 653 6.41 24.68 6.11
N VAL A 654 7.20 23.87 5.39
CA VAL A 654 6.79 23.21 4.14
C VAL A 654 7.21 21.75 4.22
N THR A 655 6.28 20.83 3.92
CA THR A 655 6.60 19.42 3.69
C THR A 655 5.89 18.93 2.44
N VAL A 656 6.45 17.91 1.79
CA VAL A 656 5.96 17.41 0.51
C VAL A 656 5.68 15.92 0.63
N ASN A 657 4.48 15.52 0.20
CA ASN A 657 4.10 14.15 -0.09
C ASN A 657 4.18 13.94 -1.61
N PRO A 658 5.31 13.42 -2.13
CA PRO A 658 5.60 13.39 -3.56
C PRO A 658 4.72 12.41 -4.34
#